data_AF-A0A378UKY0-F1
#
_entry.id   AF-A0A378UKY0-F1
#
_cell.length_a   1.000
_cell.length_b   1.000
_cell.length_c   1.000
_cell.angle_alpha   90.00
_cell.angle_beta   90.00
_cell.angle_gamma   90.00
#
_symmetry.space_group_name_H-M   'P 1'
#
loop_
_entity.id
_entity.type
_entity.pdbx_description
1 polymer ?
#
loop_
_entity_poly.entity_id
_entity_poly.type
_entity_poly.pdbx_seq_one_letter_code
_entity_poly.pdbx_strand_id
1 'polypeptide(L)'
;MGNKTPLSAGFVARAAEGIKFALTGKSDWFNAGSAPPPVAPDDVKGRAQDYEPYWNTGQSRPRQGEAVGFRDLRYLADNYDILRLVIETRKDQMEKLDWTIQRRDVEATADDESKRKDGRIDDAVAFFRRPDKLNNWNDWLRMLLEDLFVIDAPCIYPRKTLGGDLYALELIDGATIKRVIDDYGRTPMPPETAYQQVLRGLPAVDYTADELIYRPRNQRTYKVYGYSPVEQIITTVNIALRRMSHQLEYYRSGSVPDALVGVPESWTRDDIQRFQDYWDLLISGNNAERRKMRFVPGELSRNFHETKQPPLKDMYDEWLARVVCFCFSIEPTPFVAQVNRAVAETSREQSLAEGLEPLKNWVKSIIDDVLSRFMGMAEYEFVWVSDDAQSPREQAEIFVMYANANILTVDEVRAELGRDPLPKDEMPSENGKPDDDEPPPDGESGKPEKLSENIPDNSDNEAEKLGKSESPISAEEAAALIEAELAALSDDVAAQVAAMLKNAAIDFEADDWQAEVRRIAETVSQGLDFAPWAVLAAAVEPVLRQAAQQAAYTALIQVMPAPAVGMVTAIRARAAAWAAQRAAEMVGMKWVDGLLVQNPNAEWQITEGARGMIRQAVKDALENGDSPAELAGRLKTSHAFSKTRATTIARTEMARADGMGTYIGWSETGLVNGKEWLTAEDDKVSEICNENGAAGVVGLHEHFPSGDLMPPSHPNCRCVVLPVVDTAKLAKGYNPNQPRDKSGRWTDGSPAITVSGDELGSFDDTKTMRKAAMQYARDHFVGKTYRNESSGHDIQVTWQGVKHAASNANPVELALFVKLDELPVKLKYEASFPDKSGRPDIIAAHKYSGIAVVGNERLNIGMVVRELKDGHKYYDHFVLKDE
;
A
#
# COMPACT_ATOMS: atom_id res chain seq x y z
N MET A 1 -8.84 -57.60 44.89
CA MET A 1 -7.96 -56.64 44.18
C MET A 1 -8.41 -55.23 44.54
N GLY A 2 -7.51 -54.45 45.15
CA GLY A 2 -7.44 -52.98 45.10
C GLY A 2 -8.64 -52.14 45.55
N ASN A 3 -8.74 -51.87 46.85
CA ASN A 3 -9.40 -50.66 47.38
C ASN A 3 -8.56 -49.43 46.99
N LYS A 4 -9.13 -48.47 46.25
CA LYS A 4 -8.58 -47.12 46.13
C LYS A 4 -9.21 -46.26 47.22
N THR A 5 -8.38 -45.76 48.12
CA THR A 5 -8.71 -44.89 49.25
C THR A 5 -9.31 -43.55 48.75
N PRO A 6 -10.37 -43.02 49.38
CA PRO A 6 -10.87 -41.69 49.05
C PRO A 6 -9.82 -40.62 49.41
N LEU A 7 -9.67 -39.61 48.55
CA LEU A 7 -8.86 -38.43 48.86
C LEU A 7 -9.42 -37.76 50.13
N SER A 8 -8.58 -37.55 51.13
CA SER A 8 -8.96 -37.00 52.43
C SER A 8 -9.44 -35.55 52.32
N ALA A 9 -10.39 -35.14 53.18
CA ALA A 9 -10.89 -33.77 53.31
C ALA A 9 -9.80 -32.67 53.42
N GLY A 10 -8.59 -33.03 53.87
CA GLY A 10 -7.44 -32.14 53.90
C GLY A 10 -6.82 -31.78 52.53
N PHE A 11 -7.20 -32.42 51.43
CA PHE A 11 -6.78 -32.00 50.07
C PHE A 11 -7.69 -30.89 49.53
N VAL A 12 -9.00 -30.99 49.80
CA VAL A 12 -9.99 -29.96 49.44
C VAL A 12 -9.82 -28.71 50.30
N ALA A 13 -9.52 -28.85 51.59
CA ALA A 13 -9.17 -27.71 52.45
C ALA A 13 -7.89 -26.99 52.00
N ARG A 14 -6.91 -27.69 51.42
CA ARG A 14 -5.69 -27.09 50.86
C ARG A 14 -5.93 -26.40 49.50
N ALA A 15 -6.87 -26.90 48.71
CA ALA A 15 -7.32 -26.21 47.49
C ALA A 15 -8.10 -24.93 47.83
N ALA A 16 -8.95 -24.98 48.86
CA ALA A 16 -9.71 -23.82 49.34
C ALA A 16 -8.81 -22.77 50.02
N GLU A 17 -7.77 -23.17 50.76
CA GLU A 17 -6.75 -22.23 51.26
C GLU A 17 -5.91 -21.62 50.12
N GLY A 18 -5.62 -22.36 49.05
CA GLY A 18 -4.98 -21.82 47.84
C GLY A 18 -5.82 -20.76 47.11
N ILE A 19 -7.14 -20.82 47.24
CA ILE A 19 -8.08 -19.82 46.68
C ILE A 19 -8.24 -18.63 47.65
N LYS A 20 -8.34 -18.85 48.96
CA LYS A 20 -8.30 -17.77 49.98
C LYS A 20 -7.00 -16.96 49.95
N PHE A 21 -5.89 -17.63 49.62
CA PHE A 21 -4.56 -17.09 49.41
C PHE A 21 -4.47 -16.06 48.27
N ALA A 22 -5.15 -16.29 47.15
CA ALA A 22 -5.14 -15.41 45.98
C ALA A 22 -5.98 -14.12 46.18
N LEU A 23 -6.92 -14.11 47.14
CA LEU A 23 -7.96 -13.08 47.22
C LEU A 23 -7.94 -12.18 48.48
N THR A 24 -7.35 -12.62 49.61
CA THR A 24 -7.47 -11.87 50.89
C THR A 24 -6.16 -11.29 51.45
N GLY A 25 -5.00 -11.69 50.93
CA GLY A 25 -3.71 -11.03 51.20
C GLY A 25 -3.20 -11.00 52.66
N LYS A 26 -3.76 -11.78 53.60
CA LYS A 26 -3.25 -11.92 55.01
C LYS A 26 -3.65 -13.31 55.55
N SER A 27 -2.81 -14.30 55.86
CA SER A 27 -1.47 -14.31 56.46
C SER A 27 -0.51 -15.40 55.90
N ASP A 28 0.64 -14.93 55.38
CA ASP A 28 2.03 -15.43 55.49
C ASP A 28 2.39 -16.92 55.28
N TRP A 29 2.03 -17.47 54.13
CA TRP A 29 2.98 -18.29 53.35
C TRP A 29 2.75 -18.06 51.86
N PHE A 30 3.67 -17.36 51.19
CA PHE A 30 3.61 -16.84 49.80
C PHE A 30 2.78 -15.55 49.59
N ASN A 31 2.86 -14.55 50.47
CA ASN A 31 2.41 -13.20 50.07
C ASN A 31 3.14 -12.76 48.77
N ALA A 32 2.68 -11.70 48.08
CA ALA A 32 3.35 -11.17 46.87
C ALA A 32 4.82 -10.74 47.09
N GLY A 33 5.37 -10.99 48.28
CA GLY A 33 6.52 -10.32 48.83
C GLY A 33 6.16 -8.87 49.09
N SER A 34 6.77 -8.26 50.10
CA SER A 34 7.33 -6.96 49.80
C SER A 34 8.23 -7.14 48.58
N ALA A 35 8.14 -6.26 47.57
CA ALA A 35 9.14 -6.22 46.50
C ALA A 35 10.51 -6.43 47.15
N PRO A 36 11.32 -7.40 46.66
CA PRO A 36 12.61 -7.68 47.27
C PRO A 36 13.29 -6.33 47.53
N PRO A 37 13.69 -6.05 48.79
CA PRO A 37 14.27 -4.75 49.09
C PRO A 37 15.42 -4.54 48.10
N PRO A 38 15.57 -3.35 47.53
CA PRO A 38 16.67 -3.07 46.62
C PRO A 38 17.96 -3.55 47.28
N VAL A 39 18.63 -4.50 46.63
CA VAL A 39 19.94 -5.01 47.10
C VAL A 39 21.03 -3.98 46.82
N ALA A 40 20.76 -3.06 45.88
CA ALA A 40 21.63 -1.93 45.59
C ALA A 40 21.66 -0.95 46.78
N PRO A 41 22.83 -0.35 47.08
CA PRO A 41 22.95 0.72 48.06
C PRO A 41 21.96 1.88 47.82
N ASP A 42 21.52 2.56 48.89
CA ASP A 42 20.46 3.60 48.85
C ASP A 42 20.79 4.82 47.95
N ASP A 43 22.07 5.05 47.69
CA ASP A 43 22.57 6.09 46.79
C ASP A 43 22.45 5.72 45.31
N VAL A 44 22.29 4.43 44.97
CA VAL A 44 22.18 3.96 43.59
C VAL A 44 20.80 4.32 43.01
N LYS A 45 20.79 5.21 42.03
CA LYS A 45 19.60 5.54 41.22
C LYS A 45 19.46 4.58 40.03
N GLY A 46 18.25 4.48 39.49
CA GLY A 46 17.93 3.60 38.36
C GLY A 46 18.83 3.84 37.14
N ARG A 47 19.21 2.75 36.47
CA ARG A 47 20.04 2.76 35.26
C ARG A 47 19.20 2.98 34.00
N ALA A 48 19.81 3.52 32.95
CA ALA A 48 19.19 3.72 31.65
C ALA A 48 19.01 2.40 30.87
N GLN A 49 19.94 1.46 31.04
CA GLN A 49 19.89 0.13 30.43
C GLN A 49 20.56 -0.91 31.34
N ASP A 50 20.18 -2.16 31.18
CA ASP A 50 20.91 -3.29 31.75
C ASP A 50 22.12 -3.63 30.87
N TYR A 51 23.27 -3.86 31.48
CA TYR A 51 24.52 -4.15 30.78
C TYR A 51 25.38 -5.11 31.59
N GLU A 52 26.23 -5.86 30.89
CA GLU A 52 27.12 -6.83 31.51
C GLU A 52 28.05 -6.14 32.55
N PRO A 53 28.14 -6.67 33.79
CA PRO A 53 29.09 -6.15 34.76
C PRO A 53 30.49 -6.04 34.16
N TYR A 54 31.21 -4.98 34.52
CA TYR A 54 32.53 -4.69 33.97
C TYR A 54 32.56 -4.40 32.45
N TRP A 55 31.46 -3.99 31.81
CA TRP A 55 31.39 -3.62 30.38
C TRP A 55 32.65 -2.88 29.86
N ASN A 56 33.05 -1.80 30.54
CA ASN A 56 34.19 -0.98 30.14
C ASN A 56 35.55 -1.71 30.19
N THR A 57 35.69 -2.80 30.94
CA THR A 57 36.96 -3.55 31.08
C THR A 57 36.90 -4.96 30.48
N GLY A 58 35.73 -5.62 30.51
CA GLY A 58 35.51 -6.96 30.01
C GLY A 58 35.46 -7.06 28.49
N GLN A 59 35.04 -5.99 27.81
CA GLN A 59 35.02 -5.93 26.35
C GLN A 59 36.18 -5.08 25.84
N SER A 60 37.23 -5.71 25.30
CA SER A 60 38.40 -4.99 24.79
C SER A 60 38.21 -4.46 23.37
N ARG A 61 37.23 -4.97 22.62
CA ARG A 61 36.95 -4.57 21.23
C ARG A 61 35.51 -4.06 21.07
N PRO A 62 35.26 -3.16 20.10
CA PRO A 62 33.90 -2.74 19.75
C PRO A 62 33.03 -3.94 19.37
N ARG A 63 31.80 -3.97 19.90
CA ARG A 63 30.80 -5.05 19.69
C ARG A 63 31.30 -6.48 20.00
N GLN A 64 32.28 -6.66 20.89
CA GLN A 64 32.84 -7.99 21.19
C GLN A 64 31.81 -8.99 21.75
N GLY A 65 30.84 -8.53 22.55
CA GLY A 65 29.78 -9.37 23.13
C GLY A 65 28.55 -9.53 22.25
N GLU A 66 28.53 -8.97 21.02
CA GLU A 66 27.36 -9.04 20.14
C GLU A 66 27.47 -10.18 19.12
N ALA A 67 26.32 -10.72 18.72
CA ALA A 67 26.26 -11.85 17.80
C ALA A 67 26.73 -11.49 16.37
N VAL A 68 26.65 -10.21 16.00
CA VAL A 68 27.03 -9.70 14.68
C VAL A 68 28.02 -8.56 14.89
N GLY A 69 29.25 -8.72 14.37
CA GLY A 69 30.28 -7.69 14.45
C GLY A 69 30.25 -6.74 13.26
N PHE A 70 30.92 -5.59 13.39
CA PHE A 70 31.05 -4.62 12.30
C PHE A 70 31.71 -5.19 11.04
N ARG A 71 32.67 -6.12 11.21
CA ARG A 71 33.30 -6.81 10.09
C ARG A 71 32.30 -7.67 9.31
N ASP A 72 31.37 -8.32 10.01
CA ASP A 72 30.38 -9.19 9.38
C ASP A 72 29.39 -8.35 8.57
N LEU A 73 29.00 -7.17 9.08
CA LEU A 73 28.15 -6.22 8.35
C LEU A 73 28.81 -5.70 7.08
N ARG A 74 30.10 -5.32 7.14
CA ARG A 74 30.87 -4.94 5.94
C ARG A 74 30.95 -6.08 4.94
N TYR A 75 31.24 -7.29 5.41
CA TYR A 75 31.25 -8.48 4.56
C TYR A 75 29.91 -8.69 3.84
N LEU A 76 28.79 -8.55 4.54
CA LEU A 76 27.46 -8.68 3.92
C LEU A 76 27.19 -7.58 2.88
N ALA A 77 27.55 -6.34 3.17
CA ALA A 77 27.38 -5.20 2.25
C ALA A 77 28.24 -5.34 0.99
N ASP A 78 29.46 -5.88 1.11
CA ASP A 78 30.41 -6.00 -0.01
C ASP A 78 30.17 -7.24 -0.88
N ASN A 79 29.54 -8.30 -0.34
CA ASN A 79 29.37 -9.57 -1.06
C ASN A 79 27.99 -9.75 -1.71
N TYR A 80 27.00 -8.92 -1.37
CA TYR A 80 25.68 -8.96 -2.00
C TYR A 80 25.48 -7.77 -2.94
N ASP A 81 25.59 -8.01 -4.25
CA ASP A 81 25.61 -6.97 -5.28
C ASP A 81 24.39 -6.04 -5.24
N ILE A 82 23.17 -6.58 -5.05
CA ILE A 82 21.95 -5.76 -4.99
C ILE A 82 21.99 -4.80 -3.80
N LEU A 83 22.45 -5.28 -2.63
CA LEU A 83 22.62 -4.43 -1.45
C LEU A 83 23.66 -3.34 -1.71
N ARG A 84 24.80 -3.69 -2.30
CA ARG A 84 25.85 -2.72 -2.65
C ARG A 84 25.33 -1.62 -3.59
N LEU A 85 24.58 -2.00 -4.62
CA LEU A 85 23.96 -1.08 -5.59
C LEU A 85 22.96 -0.13 -4.93
N VAL A 86 22.12 -0.64 -4.03
CA VAL A 86 21.13 0.17 -3.29
C VAL A 86 21.84 1.17 -2.37
N ILE A 87 22.91 0.76 -1.67
CA ILE A 87 23.68 1.66 -0.82
C ILE A 87 24.34 2.79 -1.64
N GLU A 88 24.97 2.46 -2.78
CA GLU A 88 25.54 3.49 -3.67
C GLU A 88 24.46 4.44 -4.21
N THR A 89 23.32 3.90 -4.65
CA THR A 89 22.21 4.72 -5.15
C THR A 89 21.71 5.71 -4.11
N ARG A 90 21.62 5.30 -2.83
CA ARG A 90 21.18 6.20 -1.76
C ARG A 90 22.21 7.31 -1.50
N LYS A 91 23.50 6.98 -1.61
CA LYS A 91 24.59 7.97 -1.52
C LYS A 91 24.55 8.97 -2.69
N ASP A 92 24.30 8.50 -3.90
CA ASP A 92 24.16 9.35 -5.09
C ASP A 92 22.99 10.35 -4.94
N GLN A 93 21.87 9.91 -4.37
CA GLN A 93 20.72 10.78 -4.10
C GLN A 93 21.02 11.90 -3.10
N MET A 94 21.83 11.64 -2.08
CA MET A 94 22.27 12.65 -1.11
C MET A 94 23.31 13.60 -1.72
N GLU A 95 24.21 13.08 -2.54
CA GLU A 95 25.26 13.85 -3.21
C GLU A 95 24.69 14.91 -4.16
N LYS A 96 23.56 14.61 -4.83
CA LYS A 96 22.93 15.53 -5.79
C LYS A 96 22.36 16.80 -5.14
N LEU A 97 22.12 16.80 -3.83
CA LEU A 97 21.44 17.90 -3.17
C LEU A 97 22.36 19.11 -2.96
N ASP A 98 21.90 20.27 -3.39
CA ASP A 98 22.52 21.54 -3.05
C ASP A 98 22.15 21.96 -1.62
N TRP A 99 23.04 22.73 -0.99
CA TRP A 99 22.88 23.20 0.37
C TRP A 99 23.48 24.58 0.55
N THR A 100 23.02 25.25 1.60
CA THR A 100 23.56 26.52 2.06
C THR A 100 23.54 26.60 3.59
N ILE A 101 24.15 27.65 4.14
CA ILE A 101 24.07 27.99 5.56
C ILE A 101 23.38 29.34 5.65
N GLN A 102 22.41 29.47 6.54
CA GLN A 102 21.67 30.71 6.77
C GLN A 102 21.52 30.97 8.27
N ARG A 103 21.11 32.18 8.64
CA ARG A 103 20.69 32.46 10.02
C ARG A 103 19.36 31.74 10.29
N ARG A 104 19.16 31.24 11.50
CA ARG A 104 17.87 30.72 11.96
C ARG A 104 16.85 31.87 11.94
N ASP A 105 15.63 31.60 11.48
CA ASP A 105 14.57 32.60 11.35
C ASP A 105 14.38 33.40 12.64
N VAL A 106 14.64 34.70 12.57
CA VAL A 106 14.18 35.70 13.53
C VAL A 106 12.84 36.20 12.99
N GLU A 107 11.80 36.32 13.83
CA GLU A 107 10.50 36.86 13.41
C GLU A 107 10.69 38.07 12.49
N ALA A 108 10.09 38.02 11.30
CA ALA A 108 10.29 39.00 10.24
C ALA A 108 9.90 40.41 10.70
N THR A 109 10.87 41.16 11.21
CA THR A 109 10.76 42.62 11.36
C THR A 109 11.06 43.28 10.01
N ALA A 110 10.45 44.45 9.78
CA ALA A 110 10.50 45.19 8.51
C ALA A 110 11.92 45.54 7.99
N ASP A 111 12.96 45.38 8.82
CA ASP A 111 14.35 45.27 8.40
C ASP A 111 14.75 43.80 8.40
N ASP A 112 14.71 43.17 7.24
CA ASP A 112 15.04 41.76 7.02
C ASP A 112 16.56 41.55 7.20
N GLU A 113 17.02 41.44 8.45
CA GLU A 113 18.44 41.24 8.81
C GLU A 113 19.03 39.97 8.17
N SER A 114 18.17 39.02 7.76
CA SER A 114 18.51 37.81 7.00
C SER A 114 19.19 38.10 5.66
N LYS A 115 19.00 39.30 5.09
CA LYS A 115 19.58 39.74 3.80
C LYS A 115 20.91 40.49 3.93
N ARG A 116 21.41 40.77 5.14
CA ARG A 116 22.75 41.35 5.32
C ARG A 116 23.80 40.26 5.08
N LYS A 117 24.67 40.46 4.08
CA LYS A 117 25.83 39.57 3.83
C LYS A 117 26.74 39.51 5.06
N ASP A 118 26.70 38.39 5.75
CA ASP A 118 27.60 38.09 6.85
C ASP A 118 28.76 37.22 6.34
N GLY A 119 29.99 37.73 6.47
CA GLY A 119 31.18 36.99 6.03
C GLY A 119 31.38 35.65 6.73
N ARG A 120 30.81 35.45 7.93
CA ARG A 120 30.88 34.17 8.64
C ARG A 120 30.16 33.04 7.90
N ILE A 121 29.09 33.37 7.16
CA ILE A 121 28.37 32.39 6.32
C ILE A 121 29.29 31.94 5.18
N ASP A 122 29.94 32.88 4.50
CA ASP A 122 30.87 32.57 3.40
C ASP A 122 32.03 31.69 3.89
N ASP A 123 32.59 31.99 5.06
CA ASP A 123 33.66 31.20 5.69
C ASP A 123 33.20 29.78 6.05
N ALA A 124 31.99 29.64 6.61
CA ALA A 124 31.43 28.34 6.96
C ALA A 124 31.11 27.50 5.71
N VAL A 125 30.51 28.10 4.68
CA VAL A 125 30.27 27.44 3.40
C VAL A 125 31.59 27.01 2.76
N ALA A 126 32.61 27.87 2.77
CA ALA A 126 33.94 27.53 2.27
C ALA A 126 34.59 26.38 3.07
N PHE A 127 34.37 26.31 4.39
CA PHE A 127 34.82 25.21 5.23
C PHE A 127 34.16 23.89 4.85
N PHE A 128 32.82 23.84 4.79
CA PHE A 128 32.08 22.61 4.49
C PHE A 128 32.20 22.14 3.04
N ARG A 129 32.59 23.00 2.10
CA ARG A 129 32.99 22.56 0.75
C ARG A 129 34.18 21.59 0.77
N ARG A 130 35.02 21.62 1.80
CA ARG A 130 36.15 20.69 1.99
C ARG A 130 36.38 20.41 3.49
N PRO A 131 35.47 19.68 4.16
CA PRO A 131 35.38 19.61 5.62
C PRO A 131 36.64 19.10 6.30
N ASP A 132 37.31 18.12 5.70
CA ASP A 132 38.54 17.47 6.21
C ASP A 132 39.82 18.02 5.57
N LYS A 133 39.72 19.10 4.78
CA LYS A 133 40.81 19.70 3.96
C LYS A 133 41.39 18.79 2.88
N LEU A 134 40.86 17.59 2.67
CA LEU A 134 41.31 16.64 1.65
C LEU A 134 40.21 16.38 0.62
N ASN A 135 39.06 15.92 1.06
CA ASN A 135 37.91 15.54 0.26
C ASN A 135 36.94 16.72 0.14
N ASN A 136 36.31 16.86 -1.03
CA ASN A 136 35.21 17.82 -1.19
C ASN A 136 33.99 17.35 -0.36
N TRP A 137 32.97 18.20 -0.26
CA TRP A 137 31.73 17.89 0.45
C TRP A 137 31.13 16.53 0.04
N ASN A 138 31.05 16.26 -1.26
CA ASN A 138 30.42 15.05 -1.80
C ASN A 138 31.18 13.79 -1.38
N ASP A 139 32.49 13.75 -1.62
CA ASP A 139 33.36 12.61 -1.25
C ASP A 139 33.32 12.38 0.27
N TRP A 140 33.38 13.46 1.06
CA TRP A 140 33.29 13.40 2.52
C TRP A 140 31.94 12.84 2.99
N LEU A 141 30.84 13.34 2.46
CA LEU A 141 29.49 12.91 2.81
C LEU A 141 29.28 11.43 2.44
N ARG A 142 29.73 10.99 1.27
CA ARG A 142 29.63 9.58 0.85
C ARG A 142 30.35 8.63 1.80
N MET A 143 31.56 8.98 2.25
CA MET A 143 32.29 8.18 3.23
C MET A 143 31.57 8.11 4.58
N LEU A 144 31.00 9.22 5.04
CA LEU A 144 30.21 9.26 6.27
C LEU A 144 28.95 8.39 6.18
N LEU A 145 28.24 8.47 5.04
CA LEU A 145 27.04 7.68 4.77
C LEU A 145 27.33 6.18 4.62
N GLU A 146 28.52 5.79 4.16
CA GLU A 146 28.93 4.38 4.14
C GLU A 146 28.93 3.79 5.56
N ASP A 147 29.55 4.46 6.52
CA ASP A 147 29.57 4.01 7.92
C ASP A 147 28.16 4.07 8.55
N LEU A 148 27.30 5.00 8.13
CA LEU A 148 25.89 5.04 8.55
C LEU A 148 25.13 3.81 8.07
N PHE A 149 25.20 3.52 6.77
CA PHE A 149 24.38 2.49 6.15
C PHE A 149 24.84 1.07 6.46
N VAL A 150 26.14 0.85 6.56
CA VAL A 150 26.70 -0.49 6.74
C VAL A 150 26.78 -0.86 8.22
N ILE A 151 27.28 0.05 9.07
CA ILE A 151 27.55 -0.26 10.48
C ILE A 151 26.81 0.62 11.49
N ASP A 152 26.11 1.67 11.03
CA ASP A 152 25.44 2.68 11.86
C ASP A 152 26.36 3.22 12.96
N ALA A 153 27.60 3.52 12.56
CA ALA A 153 28.62 4.10 13.43
C ALA A 153 29.36 5.30 12.78
N PRO A 154 28.68 6.32 12.24
CA PRO A 154 29.37 7.51 11.73
C PRO A 154 30.19 8.18 12.83
N CYS A 155 31.47 8.40 12.55
CA CYS A 155 32.42 8.93 13.52
C CYS A 155 33.26 10.04 12.91
N ILE A 156 33.10 11.26 13.44
CA ILE A 156 33.78 12.47 12.98
C ILE A 156 34.68 12.98 14.11
N TYR A 157 35.94 13.24 13.81
CA TYR A 157 36.93 13.84 14.68
C TYR A 157 37.12 15.33 14.33
N PRO A 158 36.62 16.26 15.17
CA PRO A 158 36.85 17.68 15.02
C PRO A 158 38.28 18.03 15.43
N ARG A 159 39.18 18.05 14.45
CA ARG A 159 40.58 18.43 14.67
C ARG A 159 40.67 19.92 14.91
N LYS A 160 41.23 20.34 16.04
CA LYS A 160 41.45 21.74 16.40
C LYS A 160 42.83 22.22 15.96
N THR A 161 42.95 23.52 15.69
CA THR A 161 44.25 24.20 15.56
C THR A 161 44.93 24.33 16.92
N LEU A 162 46.19 24.75 16.95
CA LEU A 162 46.88 25.11 18.21
C LEU A 162 46.17 26.23 18.99
N GLY A 163 45.38 27.07 18.30
CA GLY A 163 44.58 28.14 18.90
C GLY A 163 43.22 27.70 19.43
N GLY A 164 42.83 26.43 19.23
CA GLY A 164 41.56 25.87 19.69
C GLY A 164 40.42 25.93 18.65
N ASP A 165 40.57 26.72 17.59
CA ASP A 165 39.58 26.82 16.50
C ASP A 165 39.48 25.51 15.70
N LEU A 166 38.30 25.23 15.14
CA LEU A 166 38.08 24.05 14.29
C LEU A 166 38.93 24.13 13.01
N TYR A 167 39.85 23.18 12.85
CA TYR A 167 40.71 23.06 11.67
C TYR A 167 40.08 22.17 10.60
N ALA A 168 39.59 20.98 10.96
CA ALA A 168 39.08 19.97 10.03
C ALA A 168 38.09 19.01 10.71
N LEU A 169 37.20 18.42 9.93
CA LEU A 169 36.30 17.33 10.33
C LEU A 169 36.78 16.00 9.73
N GLU A 170 37.75 15.36 10.36
CA GLU A 170 38.35 14.12 9.86
C GLU A 170 37.42 12.93 10.16
N LEU A 171 37.15 12.07 9.18
CA LEU A 171 36.39 10.85 9.42
C LEU A 171 37.28 9.76 10.02
N ILE A 172 36.78 9.10 11.05
CA ILE A 172 37.42 7.93 11.67
C ILE A 172 36.53 6.72 11.42
N ASP A 173 37.13 5.56 11.15
CA ASP A 173 36.39 4.30 11.09
C ASP A 173 35.69 4.02 12.42
N GLY A 174 34.37 4.16 12.44
CA GLY A 174 33.54 3.94 13.62
C GLY A 174 33.62 2.52 14.19
N ALA A 175 34.00 1.53 13.36
CA ALA A 175 34.23 0.16 13.81
C ALA A 175 35.45 0.01 14.74
N THR A 176 36.30 1.04 14.82
CA THR A 176 37.43 1.11 15.75
C THR A 176 37.05 1.76 17.09
N ILE A 177 35.86 2.37 17.21
CA ILE A 177 35.48 3.12 18.39
C ILE A 177 34.67 2.26 19.36
N LYS A 178 35.21 2.08 20.55
CA LYS A 178 34.51 1.50 21.69
C LYS A 178 33.78 2.61 22.45
N ARG A 179 32.49 2.43 22.70
CA ARG A 179 31.72 3.33 23.57
C ARG A 179 31.90 2.92 25.02
N VAL A 180 32.24 3.88 25.86
CA VAL A 180 32.30 3.76 27.32
C VAL A 180 30.92 4.16 27.86
N ILE A 181 30.47 3.49 28.91
CA ILE A 181 29.24 3.83 29.63
C ILE A 181 29.55 4.10 31.09
N ASP A 182 28.80 5.01 31.71
CA ASP A 182 28.87 5.25 33.15
C ASP A 182 28.17 4.13 33.95
N ASP A 183 28.17 4.24 35.29
CA ASP A 183 27.51 3.29 36.18
C ASP A 183 25.97 3.26 36.05
N TYR A 184 25.41 4.18 35.27
CA TYR A 184 24.00 4.28 34.94
C TYR A 184 23.70 3.85 33.50
N GLY A 185 24.70 3.36 32.74
CA GLY A 185 24.55 2.92 31.36
C GLY A 185 24.40 4.05 30.34
N ARG A 186 24.75 5.29 30.71
CA ARG A 186 24.70 6.49 29.85
C ARG A 186 26.09 6.80 29.30
N THR A 187 26.17 7.68 28.30
CA THR A 187 27.45 8.23 27.84
C THR A 187 28.05 9.10 28.96
N PRO A 188 29.29 8.84 29.40
CA PRO A 188 29.98 9.67 30.39
C PRO A 188 30.04 11.14 29.98
N MET A 189 29.88 12.04 30.96
CA MET A 189 29.97 13.48 30.73
C MET A 189 31.45 13.93 30.72
N PRO A 190 31.84 14.90 29.87
CA PRO A 190 33.18 15.47 29.93
C PRO A 190 33.51 15.99 31.34
N PRO A 191 34.75 15.81 31.85
CA PRO A 191 35.96 15.36 31.14
C PRO A 191 36.17 13.84 31.14
N GLU A 192 35.19 13.03 31.53
CA GLU A 192 35.33 11.57 31.53
C GLU A 192 35.39 11.00 30.10
N THR A 193 36.11 9.89 29.93
CA THR A 193 36.23 9.20 28.66
C THR A 193 34.87 8.64 28.24
N ALA A 194 34.35 9.13 27.11
CA ALA A 194 33.11 8.64 26.52
C ALA A 194 33.37 7.61 25.41
N TYR A 195 34.50 7.74 24.71
CA TYR A 195 34.87 6.90 23.58
C TYR A 195 36.33 6.51 23.68
N GLN A 196 36.65 5.29 23.25
CA GLN A 196 38.01 4.77 23.22
C GLN A 196 38.28 4.16 21.85
N GLN A 197 39.27 4.67 21.14
CA GLN A 197 39.71 4.07 19.89
C GLN A 197 40.56 2.84 20.17
N VAL A 198 40.14 1.71 19.62
CA VAL A 198 40.78 0.41 19.76
C VAL A 198 41.47 0.05 18.45
N LEU A 199 42.80 0.02 18.46
CA LEU A 199 43.61 -0.35 17.30
C LEU A 199 44.29 -1.69 17.56
N ARG A 200 44.11 -2.64 16.64
CA ARG A 200 44.62 -4.02 16.77
C ARG A 200 44.18 -4.72 18.07
N GLY A 201 43.04 -4.31 18.64
CA GLY A 201 42.51 -4.86 19.89
C GLY A 201 43.10 -4.24 21.16
N LEU A 202 43.89 -3.17 21.04
CA LEU A 202 44.45 -2.43 22.15
C LEU A 202 43.82 -1.02 22.21
N PRO A 203 43.43 -0.54 23.40
CA PRO A 203 43.11 0.86 23.62
C PRO A 203 44.26 1.77 23.20
N ALA A 204 44.02 2.64 22.23
CA ALA A 204 45.03 3.54 21.69
C ALA A 204 44.85 4.98 22.17
N VAL A 205 43.62 5.50 22.09
CA VAL A 205 43.29 6.89 22.42
C VAL A 205 41.93 6.95 23.09
N ASP A 206 41.81 7.78 24.13
CA ASP A 206 40.56 8.10 24.82
C ASP A 206 40.06 9.47 24.36
N TYR A 207 38.75 9.58 24.15
CA TYR A 207 38.06 10.81 23.77
C TYR A 207 36.90 11.07 24.73
N THR A 208 36.75 12.32 25.13
CA THR A 208 35.56 12.81 25.83
C THR A 208 34.39 13.01 24.83
N ALA A 209 33.18 13.23 25.36
CA ALA A 209 32.00 13.47 24.52
C ALA A 209 32.07 14.76 23.67
N ASP A 210 32.96 15.70 24.02
CA ASP A 210 33.18 16.95 23.30
C ASP A 210 34.30 16.86 22.24
N GLU A 211 35.12 15.81 22.27
CA GLU A 211 36.26 15.63 21.37
C GLU A 211 35.95 14.75 20.16
N LEU A 212 34.91 13.90 20.24
CA LEU A 212 34.54 12.98 19.18
C LEU A 212 33.02 12.99 18.95
N ILE A 213 32.63 13.09 17.69
CA ILE A 213 31.23 13.02 17.27
C ILE A 213 30.95 11.59 16.81
N TYR A 214 30.37 10.77 17.68
CA TYR A 214 29.89 9.42 17.36
C TYR A 214 28.35 9.42 17.26
N ARG A 215 27.79 9.29 16.06
CA ARG A 215 26.37 9.61 15.79
C ARG A 215 25.62 8.49 15.08
N PRO A 216 25.28 7.38 15.76
CA PRO A 216 24.37 6.37 15.19
C PRO A 216 22.97 6.96 14.98
N ARG A 217 22.28 6.57 13.90
CA ARG A 217 20.91 6.99 13.60
C ARG A 217 19.87 6.06 14.21
N ASN A 218 20.07 4.74 14.14
CA ASN A 218 19.08 3.75 14.55
C ASN A 218 19.42 3.21 15.95
N GLN A 219 19.28 4.08 16.95
CA GLN A 219 19.59 3.75 18.34
C GLN A 219 18.47 2.92 18.98
N ARG A 220 18.84 1.96 19.83
CA ARG A 220 17.90 1.16 20.62
C ARG A 220 18.24 1.35 22.09
N THR A 221 17.25 1.63 22.93
CA THR A 221 17.45 1.97 24.34
C THR A 221 18.17 0.90 25.16
N TYR A 222 18.14 -0.36 24.71
CA TYR A 222 18.78 -1.50 25.35
C TYR A 222 20.12 -1.92 24.69
N LYS A 223 20.66 -1.12 23.77
CA LYS A 223 21.91 -1.38 23.06
C LYS A 223 22.84 -0.17 23.04
N VAL A 224 24.12 -0.44 23.19
CA VAL A 224 25.18 0.60 23.15
C VAL A 224 25.49 1.04 21.71
N TYR A 225 25.36 0.16 20.72
CA TYR A 225 25.70 0.46 19.33
C TYR A 225 24.45 0.66 18.45
N GLY A 226 24.65 1.31 17.31
CA GLY A 226 23.61 1.53 16.30
C GLY A 226 23.10 0.24 15.66
N TYR A 227 22.00 0.34 14.91
CA TYR A 227 21.35 -0.77 14.22
C TYR A 227 21.22 -0.48 12.73
N SER A 228 22.27 -0.81 11.98
CA SER A 228 22.37 -0.43 10.58
C SER A 228 21.28 -1.04 9.71
N PRO A 229 20.91 -0.36 8.60
CA PRO A 229 20.05 -0.96 7.59
C PRO A 229 20.52 -2.35 7.15
N VAL A 230 21.82 -2.56 6.96
CA VAL A 230 22.38 -3.88 6.64
C VAL A 230 22.08 -4.92 7.73
N GLU A 231 22.19 -4.55 9.01
CA GLU A 231 21.87 -5.44 10.13
C GLU A 231 20.36 -5.75 10.22
N GLN A 232 19.50 -4.81 9.82
CA GLN A 232 18.04 -4.99 9.81
C GLN A 232 17.57 -6.10 8.86
N ILE A 233 18.23 -6.24 7.72
CA ILE A 233 17.90 -7.24 6.69
C ILE A 233 18.87 -8.41 6.66
N ILE A 234 19.61 -8.65 7.75
CA ILE A 234 20.68 -9.67 7.80
C ILE A 234 20.22 -11.06 7.35
N THR A 235 19.03 -11.49 7.75
CA THR A 235 18.46 -12.79 7.38
C THR A 235 18.17 -12.84 5.88
N THR A 236 17.57 -11.78 5.34
CA THR A 236 17.26 -11.62 3.91
C THR A 236 18.53 -11.68 3.07
N VAL A 237 19.57 -10.94 3.47
CA VAL A 237 20.87 -10.91 2.77
C VAL A 237 21.54 -12.28 2.82
N ASN A 238 21.52 -12.96 3.97
CA ASN A 238 22.06 -14.32 4.09
C ASN A 238 21.33 -15.33 3.19
N ILE A 239 20.00 -15.22 3.07
CA ILE A 239 19.23 -16.05 2.14
C ILE A 239 19.66 -15.75 0.69
N ALA A 240 19.76 -14.47 0.33
CA ALA A 240 20.19 -14.05 -1.01
C ALA A 240 21.59 -14.58 -1.35
N LEU A 241 22.56 -14.46 -0.45
CA LEU A 241 23.94 -14.97 -0.63
C LEU A 241 23.97 -16.49 -0.83
N ARG A 242 23.15 -17.24 -0.07
CA ARG A 242 23.04 -18.70 -0.24
C ARG A 242 22.40 -19.07 -1.57
N ARG A 243 21.40 -18.30 -2.03
CA ARG A 243 20.80 -18.47 -3.36
C ARG A 243 21.79 -18.17 -4.48
N MET A 244 22.54 -17.07 -4.39
CA MET A 244 23.60 -16.74 -5.35
C MET A 244 24.67 -17.83 -5.39
N SER A 245 25.06 -18.37 -4.23
CA SER A 245 26.01 -19.49 -4.16
C SER A 245 25.46 -20.75 -4.83
N HIS A 246 24.17 -21.04 -4.64
CA HIS A 246 23.49 -22.15 -5.31
C HIS A 246 23.40 -21.95 -6.83
N GLN A 247 23.05 -20.74 -7.29
CA GLN A 247 23.02 -20.41 -8.72
C GLN A 247 24.41 -20.51 -9.35
N LEU A 248 25.46 -20.06 -8.65
CA LEU A 248 26.84 -20.20 -9.12
C LEU A 248 27.25 -21.67 -9.23
N GLU A 249 26.92 -22.47 -8.22
CA GLU A 249 27.19 -23.92 -8.23
C GLU A 249 26.42 -24.62 -9.34
N TYR A 250 25.17 -24.21 -9.60
CA TYR A 250 24.39 -24.69 -10.74
C TYR A 250 25.14 -24.47 -12.07
N TYR A 251 25.73 -23.28 -12.28
CA TYR A 251 26.52 -23.00 -13.48
C TYR A 251 27.90 -23.68 -13.50
N ARG A 252 28.49 -23.95 -12.34
CA ARG A 252 29.84 -24.51 -12.20
C ARG A 252 29.87 -26.04 -12.26
N SER A 253 28.98 -26.67 -11.51
CA SER A 253 28.90 -28.11 -11.29
C SER A 253 27.44 -28.49 -11.01
N GLY A 254 26.66 -28.70 -12.07
CA GLY A 254 25.33 -29.29 -11.97
C GLY A 254 25.40 -30.66 -11.29
N SER A 255 25.03 -30.73 -10.01
CA SER A 255 25.06 -31.95 -9.20
C SER A 255 23.87 -32.90 -9.50
N VAL A 256 22.94 -32.45 -10.34
CA VAL A 256 21.86 -33.27 -10.90
C VAL A 256 22.17 -33.45 -12.39
N PRO A 257 22.19 -34.70 -12.91
CA PRO A 257 22.32 -34.92 -14.35
C PRO A 257 21.20 -34.19 -15.08
N ASP A 258 21.52 -33.36 -16.08
CA ASP A 258 20.55 -32.57 -16.87
C ASP A 258 19.44 -33.43 -17.49
N ALA A 259 19.73 -34.71 -17.71
CA ALA A 259 18.77 -35.71 -18.12
C ALA A 259 19.12 -37.09 -17.56
N LEU A 260 18.09 -37.89 -17.31
CA LEU A 260 18.22 -39.32 -17.06
C LEU A 260 17.64 -40.06 -18.27
N VAL A 261 18.37 -41.07 -18.75
CA VAL A 261 17.93 -41.90 -19.87
C VAL A 261 17.75 -43.32 -19.38
N GLY A 262 16.51 -43.83 -19.46
CA GLY A 262 16.23 -45.23 -19.17
C GLY A 262 16.84 -46.13 -20.24
N VAL A 263 17.69 -47.06 -19.80
CA VAL A 263 18.25 -48.14 -20.64
C VAL A 263 17.39 -49.40 -20.53
N PRO A 264 17.40 -50.31 -21.52
CA PRO A 264 16.63 -51.56 -21.45
C PRO A 264 16.98 -52.41 -20.22
N GLU A 265 15.98 -53.09 -19.65
CA GLU A 265 16.17 -53.98 -18.49
C GLU A 265 17.11 -55.16 -18.75
N SER A 266 17.37 -55.48 -20.02
CA SER A 266 18.29 -56.52 -20.45
C SER A 266 19.77 -56.12 -20.40
N TRP A 267 20.09 -54.83 -20.20
CA TRP A 267 21.48 -54.35 -20.14
C TRP A 267 22.15 -54.73 -18.82
N THR A 268 23.37 -55.27 -18.90
CA THR A 268 24.18 -55.50 -17.69
C THR A 268 24.88 -54.21 -17.25
N ARG A 269 25.38 -54.18 -16.02
CA ARG A 269 26.17 -53.03 -15.51
C ARG A 269 27.37 -52.69 -16.41
N ASP A 270 28.03 -53.70 -16.96
CA ASP A 270 29.17 -53.53 -17.86
C ASP A 270 28.75 -52.95 -19.22
N ASP A 271 27.53 -53.26 -19.69
CA ASP A 271 26.99 -52.68 -20.93
C ASP A 271 26.64 -51.20 -20.75
N ILE A 272 26.05 -50.85 -19.60
CA ILE A 272 25.74 -49.46 -19.23
C ILE A 272 27.03 -48.63 -19.15
N GLN A 273 28.06 -49.14 -18.45
CA GLN A 273 29.33 -48.43 -18.32
C GLN A 273 30.03 -48.23 -19.67
N ARG A 274 30.08 -49.27 -20.51
CA ARG A 274 30.69 -49.17 -21.86
C ARG A 274 29.97 -48.16 -22.74
N PHE A 275 28.65 -48.10 -22.65
CA PHE A 275 27.87 -47.14 -23.42
C PHE A 275 28.08 -45.71 -22.91
N GLN A 276 28.11 -45.51 -21.59
CA GLN A 276 28.39 -44.21 -20.96
C GLN A 276 29.79 -43.70 -21.33
N ASP A 277 30.81 -44.54 -21.20
CA ASP A 277 32.20 -44.19 -21.56
C ASP A 277 32.35 -43.84 -23.05
N TYR A 278 31.65 -44.59 -23.92
CA TYR A 278 31.60 -44.29 -25.34
C TYR A 278 30.94 -42.93 -25.62
N TRP A 279 29.83 -42.64 -24.95
CA TRP A 279 29.07 -41.40 -25.11
C TRP A 279 29.86 -40.19 -24.60
N ASP A 280 30.50 -40.32 -23.43
CA ASP A 280 31.33 -39.28 -22.83
C ASP A 280 32.59 -39.02 -23.66
N LEU A 281 33.23 -40.05 -24.21
CA LEU A 281 34.35 -39.89 -25.15
C LEU A 281 33.94 -39.12 -26.41
N LEU A 282 32.72 -39.35 -26.91
CA LEU A 282 32.22 -38.73 -28.14
C LEU A 282 31.83 -37.24 -27.96
N ILE A 283 31.51 -36.83 -26.73
CA ILE A 283 30.97 -35.50 -26.38
C ILE A 283 31.97 -34.65 -25.57
N SER A 284 32.98 -35.28 -24.97
CA SER A 284 34.05 -34.58 -24.25
C SER A 284 35.01 -33.86 -25.20
N GLY A 285 35.37 -32.62 -24.86
CA GLY A 285 36.44 -31.87 -25.51
C GLY A 285 36.13 -31.16 -26.84
N ASN A 286 34.99 -31.43 -27.51
CA ASN A 286 34.70 -30.80 -28.81
C ASN A 286 33.30 -30.18 -28.92
N ASN A 287 33.22 -28.86 -28.74
CA ASN A 287 31.96 -28.07 -28.81
C ASN A 287 31.22 -28.19 -30.16
N ALA A 288 31.91 -28.50 -31.25
CA ALA A 288 31.27 -28.70 -32.55
C ALA A 288 30.56 -30.06 -32.65
N GLU A 289 31.09 -31.11 -32.01
CA GLU A 289 30.46 -32.44 -31.99
C GLU A 289 29.21 -32.49 -31.12
N ARG A 290 29.13 -31.65 -30.07
CA ARG A 290 27.94 -31.50 -29.21
C ARG A 290 26.71 -30.98 -29.95
N ARG A 291 26.91 -30.25 -31.05
CA ARG A 291 25.84 -29.59 -31.82
C ARG A 291 25.35 -30.42 -33.02
N LYS A 292 25.93 -31.60 -33.24
CA LYS A 292 25.53 -32.48 -34.35
C LYS A 292 24.33 -33.32 -33.94
N MET A 293 23.39 -33.48 -34.87
CA MET A 293 22.25 -34.37 -34.72
C MET A 293 22.71 -35.82 -34.54
N ARG A 294 22.16 -36.52 -33.56
CA ARG A 294 22.46 -37.93 -33.27
C ARG A 294 21.19 -38.77 -33.31
N PHE A 295 21.31 -39.96 -33.87
CA PHE A 295 20.24 -40.95 -33.89
C PHE A 295 20.41 -41.86 -32.68
N VAL A 296 19.41 -41.89 -31.80
CA VAL A 296 19.35 -42.79 -30.65
C VAL A 296 18.28 -43.87 -30.88
N PRO A 297 18.44 -45.10 -30.35
CA PRO A 297 17.41 -46.13 -30.42
C PRO A 297 16.07 -45.65 -29.87
N GLY A 298 14.96 -46.06 -30.51
CA GLY A 298 13.63 -45.52 -30.23
C GLY A 298 13.06 -45.78 -28.83
N GLU A 299 13.58 -46.76 -28.09
CA GLU A 299 13.24 -46.94 -26.67
C GLU A 299 13.99 -45.96 -25.75
N LEU A 300 15.25 -45.62 -26.05
CA LEU A 300 16.01 -44.63 -25.27
C LEU A 300 15.40 -43.22 -25.39
N SER A 301 14.83 -42.86 -26.56
CA SER A 301 14.17 -41.56 -26.72
C SER A 301 12.84 -41.47 -25.97
N ARG A 302 12.15 -42.60 -25.75
CA ARG A 302 10.89 -42.65 -24.99
C ARG A 302 11.08 -42.58 -23.47
N ASN A 303 12.25 -43.02 -22.98
CA ASN A 303 12.60 -43.02 -21.55
C ASN A 303 13.52 -41.86 -21.17
N PHE A 304 13.55 -40.80 -21.98
CA PHE A 304 14.28 -39.58 -21.70
C PHE A 304 13.47 -38.72 -20.72
N HIS A 305 13.99 -38.54 -19.51
CA HIS A 305 13.42 -37.64 -18.52
C HIS A 305 14.36 -36.46 -18.35
N GLU A 306 13.93 -35.30 -18.86
CA GLU A 306 14.60 -34.04 -18.58
C GLU A 306 14.36 -33.69 -17.11
N THR A 307 15.42 -33.59 -16.32
CA THR A 307 15.33 -33.27 -14.88
C THR A 307 15.25 -31.76 -14.64
N LYS A 308 15.07 -30.97 -15.71
CA LYS A 308 15.17 -29.50 -15.74
C LYS A 308 14.58 -28.88 -14.48
N GLN A 309 15.45 -28.28 -13.69
CA GLN A 309 15.04 -27.55 -12.51
C GLN A 309 14.33 -26.24 -12.92
N PRO A 310 13.41 -25.73 -12.07
CA PRO A 310 12.66 -24.50 -12.33
C PRO A 310 13.57 -23.29 -12.60
N PRO A 311 13.03 -22.20 -13.18
CA PRO A 311 13.82 -21.04 -13.61
C PRO A 311 14.69 -20.48 -12.48
N LEU A 312 15.97 -20.23 -12.78
CA LEU A 312 17.00 -19.77 -11.84
C LEU A 312 16.77 -18.34 -11.31
N LYS A 313 15.87 -17.59 -11.97
CA LYS A 313 15.33 -16.31 -11.52
C LYS A 313 13.83 -16.49 -11.32
N ASP A 314 13.35 -16.19 -10.12
CA ASP A 314 11.94 -16.31 -9.76
C ASP A 314 11.40 -15.01 -9.13
N MET A 315 10.10 -14.99 -8.81
CA MET A 315 9.46 -13.86 -8.10
C MET A 315 10.04 -13.63 -6.69
N TYR A 316 10.73 -14.63 -6.12
CA TYR A 316 11.35 -14.53 -4.81
C TYR A 316 12.63 -13.70 -4.87
N ASP A 317 13.42 -13.79 -5.94
CA ASP A 317 14.58 -12.92 -6.15
C ASP A 317 14.15 -11.43 -6.30
N GLU A 318 13.02 -11.17 -6.96
CA GLU A 318 12.41 -9.82 -6.98
C GLU A 318 11.92 -9.38 -5.60
N TRP A 319 11.33 -10.29 -4.81
CA TRP A 319 10.92 -10.01 -3.43
C TRP A 319 12.13 -9.65 -2.54
N LEU A 320 13.25 -10.38 -2.67
CA LEU A 320 14.49 -10.07 -1.95
C LEU A 320 14.99 -8.66 -2.30
N ALA A 321 14.98 -8.28 -3.59
CA ALA A 321 15.35 -6.94 -4.02
C ALA A 321 14.40 -5.87 -3.45
N ARG A 322 13.08 -6.10 -3.46
CA ARG A 322 12.09 -5.19 -2.88
C ARG A 322 12.32 -4.94 -1.39
N VAL A 323 12.62 -5.99 -0.61
CA VAL A 323 12.91 -5.86 0.83
C VAL A 323 14.18 -5.02 1.06
N VAL A 324 15.23 -5.24 0.27
CA VAL A 324 16.47 -4.44 0.35
C VAL A 324 16.16 -2.98 0.03
N CYS A 325 15.50 -2.70 -1.09
CA CYS A 325 15.09 -1.35 -1.47
C CYS A 325 14.25 -0.66 -0.39
N PHE A 326 13.26 -1.35 0.17
CA PHE A 326 12.41 -0.82 1.23
C PHE A 326 13.20 -0.43 2.49
N CYS A 327 14.15 -1.26 2.93
CA CYS A 327 14.98 -0.97 4.11
C CYS A 327 15.81 0.31 3.94
N PHE A 328 16.23 0.60 2.71
CA PHE A 328 16.96 1.81 2.36
C PHE A 328 16.05 2.95 1.91
N SER A 329 14.72 2.77 1.96
CA SER A 329 13.65 3.61 1.39
C SER A 329 13.86 4.02 -0.07
N ILE A 330 14.51 3.14 -0.85
CA ILE A 330 14.71 3.26 -2.29
C ILE A 330 13.55 2.60 -3.02
N GLU A 331 13.14 3.20 -4.13
CA GLU A 331 12.14 2.65 -5.03
C GLU A 331 12.68 1.40 -5.76
N PRO A 332 11.94 0.26 -5.79
CA PRO A 332 12.48 -1.00 -6.30
C PRO A 332 12.31 -1.20 -7.81
N THR A 333 11.83 -0.23 -8.59
CA THR A 333 11.46 -0.52 -9.98
C THR A 333 12.61 -0.96 -10.89
N PRO A 334 13.90 -0.59 -10.65
CA PRO A 334 15.01 -1.16 -11.41
C PRO A 334 15.13 -2.70 -11.29
N PHE A 335 14.54 -3.28 -10.24
CA PHE A 335 14.69 -4.69 -9.88
C PHE A 335 13.43 -5.53 -10.13
N VAL A 336 12.32 -4.92 -10.52
CA VAL A 336 11.02 -5.60 -10.70
C VAL A 336 10.55 -5.53 -12.14
N ALA A 337 9.74 -6.52 -12.56
CA ALA A 337 9.07 -6.44 -13.86
C ALA A 337 8.23 -5.14 -13.95
N GLN A 338 8.38 -4.39 -15.05
CA GLN A 338 7.92 -3.01 -15.18
C GLN A 338 6.42 -2.85 -14.88
N VAL A 339 6.13 -1.86 -14.05
CA VAL A 339 4.80 -1.24 -13.92
C VAL A 339 4.81 0.03 -14.78
N ASN A 340 3.64 0.50 -15.24
CA ASN A 340 3.50 1.69 -16.07
C ASN A 340 4.42 2.84 -15.62
N ARG A 341 5.07 3.50 -16.58
CA ARG A 341 6.03 4.60 -16.32
C ARG A 341 5.46 5.72 -15.46
N ALA A 342 4.18 6.06 -15.61
CA ALA A 342 3.52 7.05 -14.78
C ALA A 342 3.43 6.62 -13.30
N VAL A 343 3.13 5.34 -13.04
CA VAL A 343 3.12 4.79 -11.67
C VAL A 343 4.53 4.73 -11.09
N ALA A 344 5.52 4.38 -11.91
CA ALA A 344 6.92 4.41 -11.49
C ALA A 344 7.43 5.84 -11.24
N GLU A 345 7.04 6.82 -12.06
CA GLU A 345 7.41 8.23 -11.86
C GLU A 345 6.76 8.80 -10.58
N THR A 346 5.46 8.57 -10.36
CA THR A 346 4.79 8.98 -9.11
C THR A 346 5.36 8.26 -7.88
N SER A 347 5.58 6.94 -7.96
CA SER A 347 6.18 6.19 -6.85
C SER A 347 7.63 6.63 -6.57
N ARG A 348 8.39 7.00 -7.60
CA ARG A 348 9.75 7.51 -7.46
C ARG A 348 9.74 8.90 -6.84
N GLU A 349 8.84 9.79 -7.27
CA GLU A 349 8.68 11.13 -6.68
C GLU A 349 8.27 11.05 -5.22
N GLN A 350 7.29 10.19 -4.88
CA GLN A 350 6.89 9.96 -3.50
C GLN A 350 8.05 9.38 -2.65
N SER A 351 8.78 8.39 -3.18
CA SER A 351 9.95 7.81 -2.50
C SER A 351 11.08 8.84 -2.28
N LEU A 352 11.32 9.72 -3.25
CA LEU A 352 12.30 10.80 -3.13
C LEU A 352 11.87 11.83 -2.08
N ALA A 353 10.59 12.23 -2.07
CA ALA A 353 10.04 13.20 -1.14
C ALA A 353 10.00 12.66 0.30
N GLU A 354 9.39 11.50 0.53
CA GLU A 354 9.17 10.95 1.87
C GLU A 354 10.41 10.21 2.43
N GLY A 355 11.16 9.51 1.56
CA GLY A 355 12.25 8.63 1.99
C GLY A 355 13.56 9.34 2.28
N LEU A 356 13.86 10.44 1.58
CA LEU A 356 15.15 11.16 1.70
C LEU A 356 15.14 12.17 2.85
N GLU A 357 13.97 12.72 3.18
CA GLU A 357 13.82 13.80 4.16
C GLU A 357 14.33 13.46 5.57
N PRO A 358 14.07 12.25 6.13
CA PRO A 358 14.66 11.88 7.42
C PRO A 358 16.20 11.83 7.41
N LEU A 359 16.80 11.49 6.27
CA LEU A 359 18.25 11.43 6.13
C LEU A 359 18.86 12.83 5.98
N LYS A 360 18.21 13.70 5.19
CA LYS A 360 18.53 15.12 5.10
C LYS A 360 18.55 15.79 6.47
N ASN A 361 17.52 15.55 7.28
CA ASN A 361 17.40 16.11 8.62
C ASN A 361 18.48 15.55 9.57
N TRP A 362 18.83 14.26 9.43
CA TRP A 362 19.92 13.68 10.21
C TRP A 362 21.27 14.34 9.88
N VAL A 363 21.60 14.53 8.59
CA VAL A 363 22.83 15.24 8.18
C VAL A 363 22.82 16.69 8.68
N LYS A 364 21.71 17.41 8.47
CA LYS A 364 21.52 18.77 9.01
C LYS A 364 21.79 18.83 10.51
N SER A 365 21.27 17.87 11.29
CA SER A 365 21.49 17.81 12.74
C SER A 365 22.95 17.60 13.16
N ILE A 366 23.80 17.04 12.28
CA ILE A 366 25.23 16.92 12.53
C ILE A 366 25.92 18.25 12.20
N ILE A 367 25.58 18.86 11.08
CA ILE A 367 26.22 20.11 10.66
C ILE A 367 25.83 21.27 11.58
N ASP A 368 24.55 21.38 11.97
CA ASP A 368 24.06 22.36 12.94
C ASP A 368 24.77 22.21 14.29
N ASP A 369 25.00 20.97 14.72
CA ASP A 369 25.73 20.65 15.94
C ASP A 369 27.21 21.05 15.82
N VAL A 370 27.83 20.88 14.66
CA VAL A 370 29.19 21.38 14.38
C VAL A 370 29.25 22.91 14.42
N LEU A 371 28.32 23.58 13.73
CA LEU A 371 28.21 25.04 13.69
C LEU A 371 28.09 25.60 15.11
N SER A 372 27.20 25.01 15.92
CA SER A 372 26.98 25.42 17.30
C SER A 372 28.20 25.14 18.21
N ARG A 373 28.65 23.89 18.30
CA ARG A 373 29.65 23.48 19.30
C ARG A 373 31.09 23.86 18.95
N PHE A 374 31.46 23.88 17.66
CA PHE A 374 32.86 24.01 17.25
C PHE A 374 33.17 25.29 16.49
N MET A 375 32.16 25.97 15.93
CA MET A 375 32.35 27.21 15.15
C MET A 375 31.76 28.45 15.84
N GLY A 376 31.06 28.29 16.97
CA GLY A 376 30.41 29.39 17.69
C GLY A 376 29.32 30.08 16.86
N MET A 377 28.66 29.31 15.99
CA MET A 377 27.66 29.75 15.01
C MET A 377 26.28 29.12 15.32
N ALA A 378 25.85 29.19 16.58
CA ALA A 378 24.59 28.56 17.03
C ALA A 378 23.33 29.21 16.43
N GLU A 379 23.44 30.49 16.09
CA GLU A 379 22.43 31.30 15.42
C GLU A 379 22.27 30.98 13.93
N TYR A 380 23.12 30.13 13.37
CA TYR A 380 23.03 29.67 11.98
C TYR A 380 22.61 28.21 11.91
N GLU A 381 22.17 27.83 10.72
CA GLU A 381 21.75 26.49 10.42
C GLU A 381 22.05 26.09 8.97
N PHE A 382 22.28 24.81 8.77
CA PHE A 382 22.42 24.17 7.47
C PHE A 382 21.06 23.92 6.85
N VAL A 383 20.88 24.28 5.58
CA VAL A 383 19.61 24.13 4.87
C VAL A 383 19.87 23.48 3.52
N TRP A 384 19.08 22.47 3.20
CA TRP A 384 19.02 21.90 1.86
C TRP A 384 18.28 22.87 0.96
N VAL A 385 18.89 23.26 -0.15
CA VAL A 385 18.23 24.07 -1.15
C VAL A 385 17.25 23.15 -1.87
N SER A 386 15.94 23.40 -1.69
CA SER A 386 14.95 22.62 -2.42
C SER A 386 14.98 23.00 -3.89
N ASP A 387 14.90 21.99 -4.76
CA ASP A 387 14.65 22.12 -6.19
C ASP A 387 13.18 22.50 -6.47
N ASP A 388 12.49 23.15 -5.51
CA ASP A 388 11.10 23.60 -5.62
C ASP A 388 11.02 24.84 -6.54
N ALA A 389 11.55 24.71 -7.76
CA ALA A 389 10.88 25.30 -8.88
C ALA A 389 9.53 24.58 -9.00
N GLN A 390 8.51 25.06 -8.29
CA GLN A 390 7.14 24.96 -8.82
C GLN A 390 7.26 25.32 -10.29
N SER A 391 6.70 24.50 -11.19
CA SER A 391 6.84 24.82 -12.60
C SER A 391 6.37 26.27 -12.78
N PRO A 392 7.10 27.13 -13.54
CA PRO A 392 6.68 28.52 -13.73
C PRO A 392 5.22 28.64 -14.20
N ARG A 393 4.69 27.55 -14.76
CA ARG A 393 3.31 27.35 -15.12
C ARG A 393 2.38 27.18 -13.93
N GLU A 394 2.64 26.27 -12.98
CA GLU A 394 1.80 26.07 -11.79
C GLU A 394 1.77 27.32 -10.91
N GLN A 395 2.93 27.96 -10.72
CA GLN A 395 3.02 29.21 -9.98
C GLN A 395 2.23 30.34 -10.68
N ALA A 396 2.28 30.40 -12.02
CA ALA A 396 1.48 31.33 -12.81
C ALA A 396 -0.03 31.01 -12.75
N GLU A 397 -0.43 29.74 -12.77
CA GLU A 397 -1.82 29.32 -12.66
C GLU A 397 -2.39 29.68 -11.27
N ILE A 398 -1.62 29.49 -10.20
CA ILE A 398 -1.97 29.93 -8.83
C ILE A 398 -2.11 31.46 -8.76
N PHE A 399 -1.16 32.21 -9.31
CA PHE A 399 -1.23 33.68 -9.31
C PHE A 399 -2.38 34.23 -10.17
N VAL A 400 -2.68 33.60 -11.30
CA VAL A 400 -3.87 33.93 -12.12
C VAL A 400 -5.15 33.66 -11.33
N MET A 401 -5.22 32.55 -10.59
CA MET A 401 -6.37 32.23 -9.76
C MET A 401 -6.57 33.25 -8.63
N TYR A 402 -5.50 33.64 -7.92
CA TYR A 402 -5.57 34.64 -6.85
C TYR A 402 -5.85 36.06 -7.35
N ALA A 403 -5.31 36.45 -8.51
CA ALA A 403 -5.59 37.73 -9.13
C ALA A 403 -7.05 37.82 -9.62
N ASN A 404 -7.58 36.77 -10.23
CA ASN A 404 -8.99 36.72 -10.67
C ASN A 404 -9.98 36.66 -9.50
N ALA A 405 -9.57 36.07 -8.37
CA ALA A 405 -10.36 36.03 -7.14
C ALA A 405 -10.29 37.33 -6.32
N ASN A 406 -9.54 38.35 -6.78
CA ASN A 406 -9.24 39.59 -6.04
C ASN A 406 -8.62 39.35 -4.64
N ILE A 407 -7.89 38.24 -4.48
CA ILE A 407 -7.18 37.92 -3.22
C ILE A 407 -5.81 38.61 -3.20
N LEU A 408 -5.16 38.72 -4.37
CA LEU A 408 -3.92 39.46 -4.58
C LEU A 408 -4.13 40.47 -5.72
N THR A 409 -3.57 41.66 -5.56
CA THR A 409 -3.53 42.67 -6.62
C THR A 409 -2.46 42.34 -7.67
N VAL A 410 -2.60 42.90 -8.88
CA VAL A 410 -1.64 42.69 -9.97
C VAL A 410 -0.23 43.15 -9.57
N ASP A 411 -0.11 44.19 -8.77
CA ASP A 411 1.19 44.69 -8.31
C ASP A 411 1.79 43.84 -7.17
N GLU A 412 0.98 43.22 -6.32
CA GLU A 412 1.44 42.22 -5.34
C GLU A 412 1.99 40.97 -6.03
N VAL A 413 1.30 40.47 -7.05
CA VAL A 413 1.79 39.36 -7.89
C VAL A 413 3.10 39.74 -8.62
N ARG A 414 3.23 41.00 -9.08
CA ARG A 414 4.47 41.47 -9.72
C ARG A 414 5.63 41.57 -8.73
N ALA A 415 5.38 42.03 -7.50
CA ALA A 415 6.38 42.09 -6.45
C ALA A 415 6.88 40.69 -6.05
N GLU A 416 5.97 39.72 -5.92
CA GLU A 416 6.29 38.31 -5.66
C GLU A 416 7.15 37.70 -6.79
N LEU A 417 6.90 38.11 -8.03
CA LEU A 417 7.66 37.73 -9.23
C LEU A 417 8.94 38.58 -9.44
N GLY A 418 9.27 39.49 -8.51
CA GLY A 418 10.45 40.36 -8.58
C GLY A 418 10.42 41.40 -9.71
N ARG A 419 9.23 41.81 -10.16
CA ARG A 419 9.02 42.81 -11.21
C ARG A 419 8.58 44.15 -10.63
N ASP A 420 8.98 45.23 -11.29
CA ASP A 420 8.58 46.59 -10.91
C ASP A 420 7.04 46.76 -11.01
N PRO A 421 6.42 47.51 -10.09
CA PRO A 421 4.98 47.80 -10.11
C PRO A 421 4.58 48.57 -11.37
N LEU A 422 3.32 48.43 -11.78
CA LEU A 422 2.81 49.12 -12.96
C LEU A 422 2.74 50.65 -12.74
N PRO A 423 2.98 51.48 -13.79
CA PRO A 423 2.74 52.91 -13.71
C PRO A 423 1.27 53.20 -13.39
N LYS A 424 1.00 54.21 -12.54
CA LYS A 424 -0.36 54.56 -12.09
C LYS A 424 -1.37 54.85 -13.20
N ASP A 425 -0.90 55.11 -14.41
CA ASP A 425 -1.73 55.41 -15.58
C ASP A 425 -2.15 54.15 -16.38
N GLU A 426 -1.64 52.97 -16.04
CA GLU A 426 -1.96 51.67 -16.68
C GLU A 426 -2.74 50.70 -15.77
N MET A 427 -3.24 51.17 -14.62
CA MET A 427 -4.17 50.39 -13.80
C MET A 427 -5.54 50.28 -14.50
N PRO A 428 -6.13 49.07 -14.65
CA PRO A 428 -7.51 48.97 -15.09
C PRO A 428 -8.41 49.65 -14.05
N SER A 429 -9.18 50.66 -14.45
CA SER A 429 -10.06 51.38 -13.54
C SER A 429 -11.18 50.47 -13.02
N GLU A 430 -11.32 50.40 -11.70
CA GLU A 430 -12.59 50.03 -11.06
C GLU A 430 -13.71 50.95 -11.60
N ASN A 431 -14.72 50.33 -12.21
CA ASN A 431 -15.96 50.93 -12.73
C ASN A 431 -15.86 51.74 -14.04
N GLY A 432 -16.36 51.15 -15.14
CA GLY A 432 -16.73 51.88 -16.35
C GLY A 432 -17.40 50.98 -17.40
N LYS A 433 -18.74 51.09 -17.52
CA LYS A 433 -19.49 50.60 -18.70
C LYS A 433 -19.11 51.42 -19.94
N PRO A 434 -19.16 50.87 -21.17
CA PRO A 434 -19.27 51.67 -22.39
C PRO A 434 -20.72 51.73 -22.88
N ASP A 435 -21.14 52.96 -23.24
CA ASP A 435 -22.43 53.36 -23.78
C ASP A 435 -22.67 52.87 -25.23
N ASP A 436 -23.95 52.63 -25.53
CA ASP A 436 -24.53 52.46 -26.86
C ASP A 436 -24.76 53.84 -27.51
N ASP A 437 -24.39 54.00 -28.79
CA ASP A 437 -25.12 54.89 -29.70
C ASP A 437 -25.02 54.42 -31.17
N GLU A 438 -26.22 54.15 -31.70
CA GLU A 438 -26.72 53.97 -33.07
C GLU A 438 -26.81 52.57 -33.77
N PRO A 439 -27.98 52.28 -34.41
CA PRO A 439 -28.53 50.92 -34.53
C PRO A 439 -29.03 50.59 -35.98
N PRO A 440 -30.01 49.69 -36.22
CA PRO A 440 -29.87 48.25 -36.47
C PRO A 440 -30.46 47.87 -37.86
N PRO A 441 -30.55 46.59 -38.26
CA PRO A 441 -31.74 45.77 -37.93
C PRO A 441 -31.40 44.26 -37.84
N ASP A 442 -32.22 43.29 -37.48
CA ASP A 442 -33.51 43.13 -36.80
C ASP A 442 -33.67 41.59 -36.72
N GLY A 443 -34.46 41.12 -35.74
CA GLY A 443 -34.88 39.72 -35.63
C GLY A 443 -34.54 39.15 -34.25
N GLU A 444 -35.13 39.66 -33.17
CA GLU A 444 -36.42 39.22 -32.59
C GLU A 444 -36.34 37.80 -31.99
N SER A 445 -36.83 37.46 -30.80
CA SER A 445 -37.65 38.10 -29.75
C SER A 445 -37.78 37.02 -28.64
N GLY A 446 -38.10 37.24 -27.36
CA GLY A 446 -38.47 38.41 -26.57
C GLY A 446 -38.64 38.00 -25.08
N LYS A 447 -38.11 38.85 -24.18
CA LYS A 447 -38.70 39.50 -22.97
C LYS A 447 -40.05 38.98 -22.36
N PRO A 448 -40.47 39.43 -21.14
CA PRO A 448 -39.74 39.73 -19.87
C PRO A 448 -40.56 39.52 -18.53
N GLU A 449 -39.94 39.95 -17.41
CA GLU A 449 -40.49 40.63 -16.19
C GLU A 449 -41.15 39.92 -14.97
N LYS A 450 -40.51 40.21 -13.80
CA LYS A 450 -41.01 40.71 -12.48
C LYS A 450 -41.56 39.80 -11.35
N LEU A 451 -40.84 39.92 -10.21
CA LEU A 451 -41.19 39.92 -8.77
C LEU A 451 -42.49 39.26 -8.28
N SER A 452 -42.38 38.32 -7.31
CA SER A 452 -42.72 38.55 -5.88
C SER A 452 -42.72 37.26 -5.03
N GLU A 453 -42.41 37.45 -3.74
CA GLU A 453 -42.82 36.69 -2.54
C GLU A 453 -42.09 35.39 -2.09
N ASN A 454 -41.80 35.38 -0.78
CA ASN A 454 -41.12 34.37 0.02
C ASN A 454 -41.96 33.11 0.25
N ILE A 455 -41.34 31.92 0.20
CA ILE A 455 -41.35 30.78 1.16
C ILE A 455 -40.22 29.83 0.69
N PRO A 456 -39.38 29.26 1.57
CA PRO A 456 -38.16 28.57 1.17
C PRO A 456 -38.45 27.16 0.67
N ASP A 457 -38.06 26.84 -0.56
CA ASP A 457 -37.94 25.45 -1.02
C ASP A 457 -36.46 25.16 -1.28
N ASN A 458 -35.94 24.26 -0.47
CA ASN A 458 -34.54 23.90 -0.40
C ASN A 458 -34.39 22.59 -1.19
N SER A 459 -34.26 22.67 -2.51
CA SER A 459 -34.15 21.45 -3.33
C SER A 459 -33.07 21.44 -4.40
N ASP A 460 -32.37 22.54 -4.68
CA ASP A 460 -31.53 22.58 -5.89
C ASP A 460 -30.02 22.75 -5.62
N ASN A 461 -29.59 22.67 -4.35
CA ASN A 461 -28.17 22.83 -3.98
C ASN A 461 -27.45 21.55 -3.51
N GLU A 462 -28.03 20.37 -3.72
CA GLU A 462 -27.34 19.08 -3.46
C GLU A 462 -26.94 18.29 -4.72
N ALA A 463 -27.22 18.80 -5.93
CA ALA A 463 -26.83 18.11 -7.16
C ALA A 463 -25.42 18.45 -7.68
N GLU A 464 -24.79 19.52 -7.19
CA GLU A 464 -23.49 20.01 -7.69
C GLU A 464 -22.30 19.75 -6.73
N LYS A 465 -22.52 18.92 -5.71
CA LYS A 465 -21.45 18.37 -4.84
C LYS A 465 -21.46 16.85 -4.86
N LEU A 466 -21.13 16.24 -6.00
CA LEU A 466 -20.84 14.80 -6.05
C LEU A 466 -19.40 14.60 -6.51
N GLY A 467 -18.60 14.09 -5.57
CA GLY A 467 -17.16 14.00 -5.64
C GLY A 467 -16.64 13.21 -6.84
N LYS A 468 -15.42 13.57 -7.22
CA LYS A 468 -14.52 12.78 -8.09
C LYS A 468 -14.64 11.30 -7.71
N SER A 469 -14.67 10.41 -8.70
CA SER A 469 -14.73 8.97 -8.48
C SER A 469 -13.55 8.52 -7.61
N GLU A 470 -13.79 8.32 -6.32
CA GLU A 470 -12.85 7.66 -5.43
C GLU A 470 -12.73 6.20 -5.85
N SER A 471 -11.51 5.70 -5.96
CA SER A 471 -11.23 4.28 -6.18
C SER A 471 -11.95 3.44 -5.12
N PRO A 472 -12.52 2.27 -5.49
CA PRO A 472 -13.20 1.41 -4.53
C PRO A 472 -12.21 0.94 -3.47
N ILE A 473 -12.53 1.16 -2.20
CA ILE A 473 -11.75 0.65 -1.07
C ILE A 473 -11.73 -0.89 -1.11
N SER A 474 -10.54 -1.46 -0.96
CA SER A 474 -10.36 -2.91 -0.91
C SER A 474 -10.89 -3.48 0.40
N ALA A 475 -11.27 -4.77 0.41
CA ALA A 475 -11.66 -5.46 1.63
C ALA A 475 -10.54 -5.50 2.69
N GLU A 476 -9.29 -5.30 2.28
CA GLU A 476 -8.11 -5.25 3.14
C GLU A 476 -7.98 -3.89 3.82
N GLU A 477 -8.24 -2.79 3.11
CA GLU A 477 -8.30 -1.44 3.66
C GLU A 477 -9.50 -1.27 4.62
N ALA A 478 -10.67 -1.82 4.26
CA ALA A 478 -11.84 -1.85 5.15
C ALA A 478 -11.56 -2.65 6.43
N ALA A 479 -10.84 -3.78 6.32
CA ALA A 479 -10.43 -4.58 7.47
C ALA A 479 -9.43 -3.86 8.37
N ALA A 480 -8.47 -3.12 7.79
CA ALA A 480 -7.50 -2.34 8.54
C ALA A 480 -8.16 -1.20 9.34
N LEU A 481 -9.17 -0.54 8.76
CA LEU A 481 -9.94 0.52 9.42
C LEU A 481 -10.74 -0.05 10.61
N ILE A 482 -11.45 -1.16 10.41
CA ILE A 482 -12.20 -1.83 11.50
C ILE A 482 -11.25 -2.36 12.57
N GLU A 483 -10.07 -2.87 12.20
CA GLU A 483 -9.03 -3.34 13.14
C GLU A 483 -8.55 -2.20 14.05
N ALA A 484 -8.24 -1.03 13.47
CA ALA A 484 -7.77 0.14 14.22
C ALA A 484 -8.80 0.63 15.24
N GLU A 485 -10.07 0.73 14.83
CA GLU A 485 -11.15 1.20 15.70
C GLU A 485 -11.49 0.19 16.81
N LEU A 486 -11.52 -1.12 16.51
CA LEU A 486 -11.75 -2.15 17.52
C LEU A 486 -10.60 -2.24 18.54
N ALA A 487 -9.35 -1.99 18.11
CA ALA A 487 -8.21 -1.93 19.00
C ALA A 487 -8.34 -0.76 19.99
N ALA A 488 -8.72 0.43 19.51
CA ALA A 488 -8.92 1.61 20.35
C ALA A 488 -10.05 1.40 21.40
N LEU A 489 -11.13 0.72 21.01
CA LEU A 489 -12.26 0.43 21.89
C LEU A 489 -11.99 -0.69 22.92
N SER A 490 -10.97 -1.53 22.69
CA SER A 490 -10.65 -2.66 23.57
C SER A 490 -10.14 -2.21 24.96
N ASP A 491 -9.48 -1.06 25.03
CA ASP A 491 -8.92 -0.51 26.26
C ASP A 491 -10.01 -0.09 27.25
N ASP A 492 -11.06 0.56 26.77
CA ASP A 492 -12.19 1.00 27.57
C ASP A 492 -12.97 -0.20 28.14
N VAL A 493 -13.25 -1.19 27.29
CA VAL A 493 -13.97 -2.42 27.70
C VAL A 493 -13.15 -3.20 28.73
N ALA A 494 -11.83 -3.31 28.56
CA ALA A 494 -10.95 -3.96 29.53
C ALA A 494 -10.97 -3.24 30.90
N ALA A 495 -11.01 -1.90 30.90
CA ALA A 495 -11.11 -1.11 32.12
C ALA A 495 -12.47 -1.30 32.83
N GLN A 496 -13.58 -1.32 32.08
CA GLN A 496 -14.91 -1.60 32.62
C GLN A 496 -14.98 -2.99 33.29
N VAL A 497 -14.46 -4.03 32.62
CA VAL A 497 -14.42 -5.40 33.16
C VAL A 497 -13.62 -5.45 34.46
N ALA A 498 -12.44 -4.84 34.50
CA ALA A 498 -11.60 -4.82 35.70
C ALA A 498 -12.28 -4.12 36.88
N ALA A 499 -12.95 -2.99 36.62
CA ALA A 499 -13.68 -2.24 37.64
C ALA A 499 -14.89 -3.02 38.19
N MET A 500 -15.65 -3.68 37.32
CA MET A 500 -16.82 -4.48 37.72
C MET A 500 -16.40 -5.72 38.52
N LEU A 501 -15.33 -6.41 38.12
CA LEU A 501 -14.82 -7.56 38.88
C LEU A 501 -14.26 -7.16 40.24
N LYS A 502 -13.56 -6.03 40.33
CA LYS A 502 -13.05 -5.51 41.60
C LYS A 502 -14.17 -5.22 42.62
N ASN A 503 -15.32 -4.79 42.13
CA ASN A 503 -16.49 -4.43 42.95
C ASN A 503 -17.52 -5.56 43.04
N ALA A 504 -17.26 -6.72 42.42
CA ALA A 504 -18.18 -7.83 42.45
C ALA A 504 -18.18 -8.47 43.84
N ALA A 505 -19.37 -8.62 44.44
CA ALA A 505 -19.55 -9.38 45.67
C ALA A 505 -19.47 -10.88 45.33
N ILE A 506 -18.24 -11.44 45.30
CA ILE A 506 -17.99 -12.85 44.99
C ILE A 506 -18.04 -13.65 46.30
N ASP A 507 -18.90 -14.68 46.32
CA ASP A 507 -18.98 -15.64 47.43
C ASP A 507 -17.99 -16.79 47.22
N PHE A 508 -16.80 -16.63 47.80
CA PHE A 508 -15.73 -17.63 47.71
C PHE A 508 -15.99 -18.90 48.52
N GLU A 509 -17.05 -18.93 49.33
CA GLU A 509 -17.46 -20.11 50.12
C GLU A 509 -18.71 -20.78 49.53
N ALA A 510 -19.13 -20.40 48.32
CA ALA A 510 -20.30 -20.97 47.66
C ALA A 510 -20.20 -22.50 47.50
N ASP A 511 -21.26 -23.21 47.94
CA ASP A 511 -21.37 -24.67 47.82
C ASP A 511 -21.28 -25.16 46.35
N ASP A 512 -21.71 -24.33 45.40
CA ASP A 512 -21.56 -24.53 43.95
C ASP A 512 -20.74 -23.39 43.32
N TRP A 513 -19.42 -23.53 43.34
CA TRP A 513 -18.49 -22.58 42.73
C TRP A 513 -18.76 -22.34 41.24
N GLN A 514 -19.24 -23.35 40.52
CA GLN A 514 -19.54 -23.22 39.09
C GLN A 514 -20.80 -22.37 38.85
N ALA A 515 -21.77 -22.42 39.76
CA ALA A 515 -22.90 -21.49 39.73
C ALA A 515 -22.46 -20.05 40.04
N GLU A 516 -21.53 -19.87 40.99
CA GLU A 516 -21.02 -18.54 41.35
C GLU A 516 -20.20 -17.91 40.22
N VAL A 517 -19.29 -18.66 39.59
CA VAL A 517 -18.54 -18.20 38.40
C VAL A 517 -19.49 -17.78 37.27
N ARG A 518 -20.54 -18.58 37.01
CA ARG A 518 -21.57 -18.22 36.02
C ARG A 518 -22.26 -16.91 36.39
N ARG A 519 -22.68 -16.74 37.65
CA ARG A 519 -23.37 -15.52 38.13
C ARG A 519 -22.51 -14.28 37.97
N ILE A 520 -21.22 -14.34 38.33
CA ILE A 520 -20.30 -13.21 38.21
C ILE A 520 -20.05 -12.88 36.74
N ALA A 521 -19.76 -13.87 35.91
CA ALA A 521 -19.57 -13.67 34.47
C ALA A 521 -20.82 -13.08 33.80
N GLU A 522 -22.02 -13.52 34.21
CA GLU A 522 -23.30 -12.96 33.77
C GLU A 522 -23.40 -11.48 34.16
N THR A 523 -23.17 -11.15 35.43
CA THR A 523 -23.25 -9.80 35.99
C THR A 523 -22.29 -8.84 35.29
N VAL A 524 -21.03 -9.23 35.16
CA VAL A 524 -19.99 -8.42 34.48
C VAL A 524 -20.36 -8.25 33.01
N SER A 525 -20.75 -9.32 32.32
CA SER A 525 -21.09 -9.24 30.90
C SER A 525 -22.32 -8.37 30.64
N GLN A 526 -23.34 -8.39 31.51
CA GLN A 526 -24.55 -7.58 31.38
C GLN A 526 -24.31 -6.10 31.76
N GLY A 527 -23.35 -5.82 32.63
CA GLY A 527 -23.01 -4.47 33.07
C GLY A 527 -22.21 -3.66 32.05
N LEU A 528 -21.61 -4.28 31.03
CA LEU A 528 -20.78 -3.58 30.03
C LEU A 528 -21.57 -2.56 29.24
N ASP A 529 -21.02 -1.34 29.19
CA ASP A 529 -21.50 -0.23 28.37
C ASP A 529 -20.75 -0.20 27.02
N PHE A 530 -21.51 -0.37 25.95
CA PHE A 530 -21.03 -0.32 24.58
C PHE A 530 -21.43 0.98 23.85
N ALA A 531 -22.00 1.98 24.54
CA ALA A 531 -22.37 3.26 23.93
C ALA A 531 -21.22 3.95 23.15
N PRO A 532 -19.94 3.91 23.60
CA PRO A 532 -18.82 4.48 22.83
C PRO A 532 -18.60 3.85 21.44
N TRP A 533 -19.13 2.65 21.20
CA TRP A 533 -18.98 1.96 19.91
C TRP A 533 -19.79 2.61 18.80
N ALA A 534 -20.66 3.58 19.11
CA ALA A 534 -21.37 4.39 18.12
C ALA A 534 -20.41 5.09 17.13
N VAL A 535 -19.17 5.38 17.53
CA VAL A 535 -18.15 5.97 16.64
C VAL A 535 -17.80 5.03 15.48
N LEU A 536 -17.83 3.71 15.70
CA LEU A 536 -17.56 2.72 14.67
C LEU A 536 -18.61 2.77 13.55
N ALA A 537 -19.87 3.08 13.86
CA ALA A 537 -20.91 3.24 12.85
C ALA A 537 -20.57 4.38 11.88
N ALA A 538 -20.07 5.51 12.40
CA ALA A 538 -19.65 6.64 11.57
C ALA A 538 -18.40 6.34 10.74
N ALA A 539 -17.46 5.55 11.27
CA ALA A 539 -16.24 5.16 10.58
C ALA A 539 -16.50 4.15 9.44
N VAL A 540 -17.46 3.24 9.63
CA VAL A 540 -17.76 2.15 8.69
C VAL A 540 -18.80 2.54 7.63
N GLU A 541 -19.68 3.51 7.91
CA GLU A 541 -20.72 3.95 6.97
C GLU A 541 -20.17 4.31 5.57
N PRO A 542 -19.09 5.11 5.41
CA PRO A 542 -18.62 5.51 4.10
C PRO A 542 -18.19 4.32 3.24
N VAL A 543 -17.57 3.33 3.89
CA VAL A 543 -17.09 2.09 3.27
C VAL A 543 -18.27 1.25 2.77
N LEU A 544 -19.29 1.04 3.63
CA LEU A 544 -20.48 0.27 3.24
C LEU A 544 -21.30 1.00 2.18
N ARG A 545 -21.39 2.34 2.24
CA ARG A 545 -22.08 3.17 1.25
C ARG A 545 -21.45 3.02 -0.12
N GLN A 546 -20.11 3.15 -0.22
CA GLN A 546 -19.41 2.98 -1.49
C GLN A 546 -19.65 1.59 -2.09
N ALA A 547 -19.48 0.53 -1.27
CA ALA A 547 -19.66 -0.85 -1.69
C ALA A 547 -21.09 -1.13 -2.18
N ALA A 548 -22.10 -0.73 -1.39
CA ALA A 548 -23.51 -0.94 -1.74
C ALA A 548 -23.93 -0.14 -2.98
N GLN A 549 -23.46 1.11 -3.13
CA GLN A 549 -23.75 1.92 -4.31
C GLN A 549 -23.14 1.33 -5.58
N GLN A 550 -21.91 0.82 -5.50
CA GLN A 550 -21.25 0.19 -6.62
C GLN A 550 -21.97 -1.11 -7.02
N ALA A 551 -22.28 -1.98 -6.06
CA ALA A 551 -23.01 -3.21 -6.32
C ALA A 551 -24.42 -2.95 -6.90
N ALA A 552 -25.14 -1.94 -6.38
CA ALA A 552 -26.42 -1.53 -6.92
C ALA A 552 -26.31 -1.05 -8.37
N TYR A 553 -25.29 -0.25 -8.68
CA TYR A 553 -25.05 0.22 -10.04
C TYR A 553 -24.71 -0.95 -10.98
N THR A 554 -23.81 -1.85 -10.57
CA THR A 554 -23.44 -3.04 -11.34
C THR A 554 -24.65 -3.94 -11.60
N ALA A 555 -25.49 -4.18 -10.59
CA ALA A 555 -26.70 -4.98 -10.73
C ALA A 555 -27.78 -4.32 -11.60
N LEU A 556 -27.87 -2.99 -11.57
CA LEU A 556 -28.77 -2.23 -12.46
C LEU A 556 -28.35 -2.37 -13.92
N ILE A 557 -27.07 -2.08 -14.23
CA ILE A 557 -26.58 -2.18 -15.61
C ILE A 557 -26.52 -3.62 -16.12
N GLN A 558 -26.44 -4.59 -15.20
CA GLN A 558 -26.50 -6.01 -15.52
C GLN A 558 -27.78 -6.34 -16.28
N VAL A 559 -28.95 -5.87 -15.85
CA VAL A 559 -30.24 -6.20 -16.49
C VAL A 559 -30.78 -5.08 -17.38
N MET A 560 -30.24 -3.87 -17.24
CA MET A 560 -30.62 -2.68 -18.00
C MET A 560 -29.35 -1.89 -18.43
N PRO A 561 -28.73 -2.21 -19.57
CA PRO A 561 -27.44 -1.64 -19.99
C PRO A 561 -27.42 -0.12 -20.22
N ALA A 562 -28.59 0.53 -20.33
CA ALA A 562 -28.73 1.98 -20.51
C ALA A 562 -29.84 2.51 -19.58
N PRO A 563 -29.59 2.55 -18.26
CA PRO A 563 -30.59 3.01 -17.30
C PRO A 563 -30.74 4.53 -17.36
N ALA A 564 -31.94 5.04 -17.06
CA ALA A 564 -32.15 6.48 -16.95
C ALA A 564 -31.33 7.07 -15.78
N VAL A 565 -30.80 8.28 -15.95
CA VAL A 565 -29.97 8.96 -14.93
C VAL A 565 -30.69 9.03 -13.58
N GLY A 566 -31.99 9.36 -13.56
CA GLY A 566 -32.79 9.40 -12.33
C GLY A 566 -32.89 8.04 -11.62
N MET A 567 -32.84 6.93 -12.36
CA MET A 567 -32.83 5.57 -11.78
C MET A 567 -31.49 5.26 -11.10
N VAL A 568 -30.37 5.66 -11.72
CA VAL A 568 -29.02 5.56 -11.13
C VAL A 568 -28.95 6.37 -9.83
N THR A 569 -29.48 7.59 -9.82
CA THR A 569 -29.54 8.43 -8.62
C THR A 569 -30.39 7.78 -7.53
N ALA A 570 -31.58 7.26 -7.87
CA ALA A 570 -32.49 6.62 -6.92
C ALA A 570 -31.87 5.39 -6.25
N ILE A 571 -31.22 4.50 -7.01
CA ILE A 571 -30.58 3.31 -6.42
C ILE A 571 -29.39 3.68 -5.52
N ARG A 572 -28.61 4.71 -5.87
CA ARG A 572 -27.47 5.16 -5.06
C ARG A 572 -27.94 5.78 -3.74
N ALA A 573 -29.04 6.53 -3.77
CA ALA A 573 -29.66 7.07 -2.57
C ALA A 573 -30.21 5.96 -1.65
N ARG A 574 -30.91 4.97 -2.22
CA ARG A 574 -31.41 3.81 -1.46
C ARG A 574 -30.27 2.97 -0.86
N ALA A 575 -29.19 2.76 -1.61
CA ALA A 575 -28.01 2.05 -1.14
C ALA A 575 -27.29 2.80 0.00
N ALA A 576 -27.18 4.13 -0.10
CA ALA A 576 -26.63 4.96 0.97
C ALA A 576 -27.49 4.91 2.24
N ALA A 577 -28.82 5.03 2.10
CA ALA A 577 -29.74 4.95 3.23
C ALA A 577 -29.66 3.57 3.93
N TRP A 578 -29.56 2.49 3.16
CA TRP A 578 -29.33 1.15 3.69
C TRP A 578 -28.00 1.06 4.44
N ALA A 579 -26.91 1.58 3.86
CA ALA A 579 -25.57 1.52 4.47
C ALA A 579 -25.52 2.26 5.81
N ALA A 580 -26.15 3.45 5.90
CA ALA A 580 -26.24 4.21 7.14
C ALA A 580 -27.02 3.46 8.23
N GLN A 581 -28.12 2.79 7.87
CA GLN A 581 -28.88 1.95 8.80
C GLN A 581 -28.08 0.72 9.24
N ARG A 582 -27.40 0.06 8.31
CA ARG A 582 -26.62 -1.13 8.61
C ARG A 582 -25.43 -0.83 9.50
N ALA A 583 -24.70 0.25 9.22
CA ALA A 583 -23.56 0.67 10.05
C ALA A 583 -23.99 0.94 11.50
N ALA A 584 -25.17 1.53 11.72
CA ALA A 584 -25.75 1.70 13.06
C ALA A 584 -26.15 0.35 13.69
N GLU A 585 -26.79 -0.53 12.93
CA GLU A 585 -27.25 -1.84 13.41
C GLU A 585 -26.08 -2.72 13.88
N MET A 586 -24.94 -2.66 13.19
CA MET A 586 -23.72 -3.39 13.57
C MET A 586 -23.33 -3.16 15.03
N VAL A 587 -23.58 -1.97 15.58
CA VAL A 587 -23.22 -1.60 16.96
C VAL A 587 -24.43 -1.59 17.91
N GLY A 588 -25.54 -2.24 17.51
CA GLY A 588 -26.75 -2.31 18.31
C GLY A 588 -27.61 -1.04 18.27
N MET A 589 -27.36 -0.13 17.33
CA MET A 589 -28.03 1.16 17.22
C MET A 589 -28.95 1.22 15.98
N LYS A 590 -29.77 2.27 15.90
CA LYS A 590 -30.53 2.66 14.72
C LYS A 590 -30.67 4.18 14.66
N TRP A 591 -30.87 4.71 13.46
CA TRP A 591 -31.17 6.12 13.27
C TRP A 591 -32.67 6.40 13.47
N VAL A 592 -32.99 7.38 14.32
CA VAL A 592 -34.33 7.95 14.49
C VAL A 592 -34.17 9.47 14.54
N ASP A 593 -34.80 10.19 13.61
CA ASP A 593 -34.75 11.66 13.53
C ASP A 593 -33.32 12.26 13.55
N GLY A 594 -32.38 11.59 12.90
CA GLY A 594 -30.97 12.01 12.85
C GLY A 594 -30.17 11.74 14.12
N LEU A 595 -30.72 11.01 15.10
CA LEU A 595 -30.04 10.57 16.31
C LEU A 595 -29.88 9.05 16.33
N LEU A 596 -28.72 8.58 16.81
CA LEU A 596 -28.47 7.16 17.08
C LEU A 596 -29.14 6.77 18.40
N VAL A 597 -30.07 5.83 18.34
CA VAL A 597 -30.76 5.26 19.50
C VAL A 597 -30.59 3.75 19.53
N GLN A 598 -30.72 3.13 20.70
CA GLN A 598 -30.61 1.68 20.85
C GLN A 598 -31.65 0.94 20.00
N ASN A 599 -31.19 -0.09 19.30
CA ASN A 599 -32.02 -0.97 18.49
C ASN A 599 -32.20 -2.33 19.22
N PRO A 600 -33.38 -2.60 19.81
CA PRO A 600 -33.61 -3.83 20.56
C PRO A 600 -33.60 -5.09 19.69
N ASN A 601 -33.71 -4.95 18.36
CA ASN A 601 -33.75 -6.05 17.41
C ASN A 601 -32.57 -5.98 16.43
N ALA A 602 -31.41 -5.48 16.85
CA ALA A 602 -30.24 -5.41 15.99
C ALA A 602 -29.69 -6.81 15.69
N GLU A 603 -29.86 -7.26 14.46
CA GLU A 603 -29.30 -8.53 14.03
C GLU A 603 -27.80 -8.36 13.70
N TRP A 604 -27.01 -9.36 14.07
CA TRP A 604 -25.55 -9.36 13.83
C TRP A 604 -24.77 -8.23 14.50
N GLN A 605 -25.30 -7.69 15.60
CA GLN A 605 -24.57 -6.70 16.38
C GLN A 605 -23.27 -7.29 16.96
N ILE A 606 -22.16 -6.61 16.72
CA ILE A 606 -20.83 -7.08 17.12
C ILE A 606 -20.63 -7.01 18.64
N THR A 607 -21.42 -6.18 19.31
CA THR A 607 -21.46 -5.97 20.76
C THR A 607 -21.92 -7.22 21.50
N GLU A 608 -22.94 -7.94 21.02
CA GLU A 608 -23.39 -9.19 21.64
C GLU A 608 -22.37 -10.31 21.47
N GLY A 609 -21.76 -10.42 20.29
CA GLY A 609 -20.65 -11.34 20.06
C GLY A 609 -19.47 -11.06 20.99
N ALA A 610 -19.11 -9.78 21.16
CA ALA A 610 -18.07 -9.37 22.09
C ALA A 610 -18.45 -9.67 23.55
N ARG A 611 -19.70 -9.40 23.96
CA ARG A 611 -20.24 -9.69 25.28
C ARG A 611 -20.13 -11.18 25.63
N GLY A 612 -20.45 -12.06 24.69
CA GLY A 612 -20.31 -13.51 24.87
C GLY A 612 -18.85 -13.96 25.03
N MET A 613 -17.93 -13.43 24.23
CA MET A 613 -16.51 -13.74 24.33
C MET A 613 -15.90 -13.20 25.63
N ILE A 614 -16.28 -11.99 26.07
CA ILE A 614 -15.86 -11.41 27.34
C ILE A 614 -16.42 -12.21 28.51
N ARG A 615 -17.69 -12.63 28.45
CA ARG A 615 -18.28 -13.53 29.46
C ARG A 615 -17.46 -14.80 29.61
N GLN A 616 -17.02 -15.42 28.50
CA GLN A 616 -16.16 -16.59 28.57
C GLN A 616 -14.78 -16.26 29.14
N ALA A 617 -14.16 -15.15 28.73
CA ALA A 617 -12.87 -14.72 29.28
C ALA A 617 -12.94 -14.45 30.80
N VAL A 618 -14.04 -13.89 31.30
CA VAL A 618 -14.29 -13.70 32.74
C VAL A 618 -14.43 -15.05 33.45
N LYS A 619 -15.15 -16.02 32.87
CA LYS A 619 -15.23 -17.38 33.45
C LYS A 619 -13.85 -18.02 33.54
N ASP A 620 -13.11 -18.01 32.45
CA ASP A 620 -11.76 -18.58 32.39
C ASP A 620 -10.84 -17.89 33.41
N ALA A 621 -10.91 -16.57 33.55
CA ALA A 621 -10.13 -15.84 34.55
C ALA A 621 -10.49 -16.23 35.98
N LEU A 622 -11.77 -16.35 36.31
CA LEU A 622 -12.21 -16.77 37.65
C LEU A 622 -11.83 -18.22 37.95
N GLU A 623 -11.84 -19.10 36.95
CA GLU A 623 -11.40 -20.49 37.09
C GLU A 623 -9.88 -20.63 37.22
N ASN A 624 -9.12 -19.79 36.53
CA ASN A 624 -7.66 -19.76 36.59
C ASN A 624 -7.10 -18.96 37.77
N GLY A 625 -7.96 -18.18 38.45
CA GLY A 625 -7.56 -17.32 39.57
C GLY A 625 -6.84 -16.04 39.14
N ASP A 626 -7.10 -15.56 37.93
CA ASP A 626 -6.49 -14.34 37.40
C ASP A 626 -6.95 -13.11 38.21
N SER A 627 -6.03 -12.17 38.44
CA SER A 627 -6.39 -10.85 38.95
C SER A 627 -7.18 -10.03 37.90
N PRO A 628 -7.98 -9.04 38.32
CA PRO A 628 -8.66 -8.15 37.38
C PRO A 628 -7.72 -7.44 36.39
N ALA A 629 -6.47 -7.17 36.79
CA ALA A 629 -5.46 -6.58 35.93
C ALA A 629 -4.92 -7.56 34.88
N GLU A 630 -4.72 -8.84 35.25
CA GLU A 630 -4.30 -9.90 34.32
C GLU A 630 -5.40 -10.19 33.29
N LEU A 631 -6.66 -10.28 33.71
CA LEU A 631 -7.78 -10.40 32.79
C LEU A 631 -7.88 -9.18 31.85
N ALA A 632 -7.73 -7.95 32.36
CA ALA A 632 -7.73 -6.76 31.51
C ALA A 632 -6.61 -6.80 30.45
N GLY A 633 -5.41 -7.23 30.82
CA GLY A 633 -4.31 -7.44 29.88
C GLY A 633 -4.60 -8.52 28.84
N ARG A 634 -5.19 -9.64 29.26
CA ARG A 634 -5.61 -10.72 28.36
C ARG A 634 -6.72 -10.29 27.40
N LEU A 635 -7.67 -9.47 27.85
CA LEU A 635 -8.77 -8.98 27.02
C LEU A 635 -8.27 -8.15 25.85
N LYS A 636 -7.24 -7.31 26.04
CA LYS A 636 -6.61 -6.51 24.97
C LYS A 636 -5.98 -7.36 23.84
N THR A 637 -5.62 -8.60 24.15
CA THR A 637 -5.03 -9.55 23.19
C THR A 637 -5.97 -10.72 22.86
N SER A 638 -7.22 -10.65 23.34
CA SER A 638 -8.18 -11.75 23.23
C SER A 638 -8.80 -11.86 21.84
N HIS A 639 -9.40 -13.01 21.56
CA HIS A 639 -10.09 -13.27 20.30
C HIS A 639 -11.19 -12.24 19.98
N ALA A 640 -11.83 -11.66 21.01
CA ALA A 640 -12.87 -10.64 20.90
C ALA A 640 -12.39 -9.37 20.15
N PHE A 641 -11.10 -9.06 20.23
CA PHE A 641 -10.47 -7.89 19.61
C PHE A 641 -9.33 -8.29 18.65
N SER A 642 -9.30 -9.55 18.21
CA SER A 642 -8.25 -10.06 17.32
C SER A 642 -8.39 -9.56 15.89
N LYS A 643 -7.26 -9.38 15.20
CA LYS A 643 -7.18 -9.09 13.76
C LYS A 643 -8.01 -10.06 12.91
N THR A 644 -8.01 -11.34 13.26
CA THR A 644 -8.77 -12.38 12.55
C THR A 644 -10.29 -12.14 12.65
N ARG A 645 -10.79 -11.74 13.82
CA ARG A 645 -12.20 -11.39 14.01
C ARG A 645 -12.55 -10.09 13.27
N ALA A 646 -11.71 -9.06 13.37
CA ALA A 646 -11.88 -7.81 12.62
C ALA A 646 -11.98 -8.05 11.10
N THR A 647 -11.09 -8.90 10.56
CA THR A 647 -11.12 -9.33 9.15
C THR A 647 -12.41 -10.07 8.80
N THR A 648 -12.89 -10.92 9.70
CA THR A 648 -14.15 -11.67 9.49
C THR A 648 -15.36 -10.74 9.47
N ILE A 649 -15.41 -9.75 10.38
CA ILE A 649 -16.45 -8.72 10.41
C ILE A 649 -16.42 -7.93 9.10
N ALA A 650 -15.25 -7.40 8.71
CA ALA A 650 -15.08 -6.61 7.50
C ALA A 650 -15.55 -7.38 6.26
N ARG A 651 -15.09 -8.63 6.06
CA ARG A 651 -15.52 -9.45 4.93
C ARG A 651 -17.02 -9.71 4.91
N THR A 652 -17.61 -9.94 6.08
CA THR A 652 -19.05 -10.20 6.20
C THR A 652 -19.87 -8.97 5.85
N GLU A 653 -19.50 -7.79 6.36
CA GLU A 653 -20.24 -6.56 6.09
C GLU A 653 -20.06 -6.08 4.64
N MET A 654 -18.88 -6.26 4.06
CA MET A 654 -18.65 -6.01 2.63
C MET A 654 -19.50 -6.93 1.75
N ALA A 655 -19.58 -8.23 2.08
CA ALA A 655 -20.45 -9.16 1.37
C ALA A 655 -21.94 -8.78 1.52
N ARG A 656 -22.35 -8.29 2.69
CA ARG A 656 -23.71 -7.83 2.95
C ARG A 656 -24.05 -6.57 2.15
N ALA A 657 -23.11 -5.64 2.06
CA ALA A 657 -23.24 -4.44 1.23
C ALA A 657 -23.35 -4.78 -0.26
N ASP A 658 -22.55 -5.72 -0.74
CA ASP A 658 -22.61 -6.22 -2.11
C ASP A 658 -23.97 -6.89 -2.42
N GLY A 659 -24.42 -7.79 -1.54
CA GLY A 659 -25.72 -8.46 -1.67
C GLY A 659 -26.90 -7.49 -1.66
N MET A 660 -26.93 -6.57 -0.69
CA MET A 660 -28.03 -5.60 -0.57
C MET A 660 -28.01 -4.53 -1.66
N GLY A 661 -26.83 -4.07 -2.08
CA GLY A 661 -26.68 -3.23 -3.25
C GLY A 661 -27.25 -3.91 -4.49
N THR A 662 -26.87 -5.18 -4.72
CA THR A 662 -27.37 -5.99 -5.82
C THR A 662 -28.90 -6.09 -5.82
N TYR A 663 -29.51 -6.36 -4.66
CA TYR A 663 -30.97 -6.38 -4.51
C TYR A 663 -31.61 -5.04 -4.87
N ILE A 664 -31.07 -3.92 -4.36
CA ILE A 664 -31.58 -2.57 -4.63
C ILE A 664 -31.55 -2.29 -6.13
N GLY A 665 -30.42 -2.59 -6.80
CA GLY A 665 -30.26 -2.41 -8.24
C GLY A 665 -31.29 -3.20 -9.06
N TRP A 666 -31.52 -4.47 -8.73
CA TRP A 666 -32.54 -5.29 -9.39
C TRP A 666 -33.98 -4.82 -9.09
N SER A 667 -34.26 -4.43 -7.85
CA SER A 667 -35.60 -4.04 -7.42
C SER A 667 -36.14 -2.81 -8.15
N GLU A 668 -35.26 -1.89 -8.54
CA GLU A 668 -35.64 -0.66 -9.25
C GLU A 668 -35.96 -0.91 -10.73
N THR A 669 -35.53 -2.05 -11.29
CA THR A 669 -35.65 -2.32 -12.73
C THR A 669 -37.04 -2.81 -13.14
N GLY A 670 -37.73 -3.54 -12.26
CA GLY A 670 -38.94 -4.30 -12.62
C GLY A 670 -38.72 -5.45 -13.62
N LEU A 671 -37.46 -5.78 -13.96
CA LEU A 671 -37.08 -6.80 -14.94
C LEU A 671 -36.74 -8.16 -14.31
N VAL A 672 -36.39 -8.15 -13.02
CA VAL A 672 -35.98 -9.34 -12.26
C VAL A 672 -37.19 -9.87 -11.49
N ASN A 673 -37.70 -11.04 -11.89
CA ASN A 673 -38.88 -11.65 -11.28
C ASN A 673 -38.51 -12.59 -10.12
N GLY A 674 -37.31 -13.14 -10.15
CA GLY A 674 -36.83 -14.07 -9.14
C GLY A 674 -35.33 -13.97 -8.96
N LYS A 675 -34.81 -14.76 -8.03
CA LYS A 675 -33.39 -14.84 -7.73
C LYS A 675 -33.04 -16.26 -7.29
N GLU A 676 -31.80 -16.68 -7.55
CA GLU A 676 -31.30 -18.02 -7.24
C GLU A 676 -30.00 -17.92 -6.44
N TRP A 677 -29.86 -18.74 -5.40
CA TRP A 677 -28.67 -18.78 -4.56
C TRP A 677 -27.64 -19.75 -5.12
N LEU A 678 -26.45 -19.26 -5.44
CA LEU A 678 -25.33 -20.10 -5.86
C LEU A 678 -24.33 -20.27 -4.73
N THR A 679 -24.06 -21.53 -4.42
CA THR A 679 -23.03 -21.89 -3.44
C THR A 679 -21.64 -21.89 -4.07
N ALA A 680 -20.61 -22.04 -3.24
CA ALA A 680 -19.23 -22.19 -3.73
C ALA A 680 -18.93 -23.59 -4.31
N GLU A 681 -19.88 -24.52 -4.25
CA GLU A 681 -19.80 -25.87 -4.81
C GLU A 681 -18.59 -26.70 -4.36
N ASP A 682 -18.12 -26.49 -3.13
CA ASP A 682 -17.04 -27.25 -2.51
C ASP A 682 -17.45 -27.89 -1.16
N ASP A 683 -16.55 -28.69 -0.60
CA ASP A 683 -16.75 -29.41 0.66
C ASP A 683 -16.81 -28.51 1.90
N LYS A 684 -16.63 -27.19 1.73
CA LYS A 684 -16.64 -26.19 2.80
C LYS A 684 -17.93 -25.37 2.85
N VAL A 685 -18.91 -25.68 2.00
CA VAL A 685 -20.23 -25.03 2.01
C VAL A 685 -21.02 -25.53 3.24
N SER A 686 -21.57 -24.61 4.01
CA SER A 686 -22.38 -24.93 5.20
C SER A 686 -23.74 -25.52 4.82
N GLU A 687 -24.36 -26.25 5.76
CA GLU A 687 -25.71 -26.81 5.56
C GLU A 687 -26.75 -25.74 5.20
N ILE A 688 -26.74 -24.59 5.90
CA ILE A 688 -27.62 -23.45 5.63
C ILE A 688 -27.44 -22.93 4.20
N CYS A 689 -26.19 -22.83 3.72
CA CYS A 689 -25.92 -22.40 2.35
C CYS A 689 -26.36 -23.45 1.31
N ASN A 690 -26.22 -24.74 1.62
CA ASN A 690 -26.73 -25.82 0.77
C ASN A 690 -28.26 -25.82 0.72
N GLU A 691 -28.95 -25.55 1.82
CA GLU A 691 -30.42 -25.40 1.87
C GLU A 691 -30.88 -24.22 1.01
N ASN A 692 -30.20 -23.07 1.09
CA ASN A 692 -30.48 -21.92 0.24
C ASN A 692 -30.25 -22.24 -1.25
N GLY A 693 -29.17 -22.94 -1.60
CA GLY A 693 -28.91 -23.39 -2.97
C GLY A 693 -29.94 -24.40 -3.47
N ALA A 694 -30.40 -25.32 -2.61
CA ALA A 694 -31.40 -26.33 -2.95
C ALA A 694 -32.81 -25.75 -3.12
N ALA A 695 -33.09 -24.55 -2.59
CA ALA A 695 -34.36 -23.85 -2.80
C ALA A 695 -34.60 -23.47 -4.27
N GLY A 696 -33.54 -23.39 -5.07
CA GLY A 696 -33.61 -22.96 -6.47
C GLY A 696 -34.05 -21.50 -6.58
N VAL A 697 -34.98 -21.22 -7.49
CA VAL A 697 -35.46 -19.86 -7.75
C VAL A 697 -36.55 -19.46 -6.76
N VAL A 698 -36.32 -18.37 -6.03
CA VAL A 698 -37.32 -17.70 -5.17
C VAL A 698 -37.69 -16.33 -5.74
N GLY A 699 -38.81 -15.72 -5.32
CA GLY A 699 -39.17 -14.37 -5.76
C GLY A 699 -38.12 -13.31 -5.39
N LEU A 700 -38.00 -12.22 -6.15
CA LEU A 700 -36.99 -11.16 -5.87
C LEU A 700 -37.12 -10.58 -4.45
N HIS A 701 -38.33 -10.49 -3.92
CA HIS A 701 -38.60 -9.97 -2.57
C HIS A 701 -38.79 -11.06 -1.50
N GLU A 702 -38.67 -12.33 -1.87
CA GLU A 702 -38.89 -13.47 -0.99
C GLU A 702 -37.60 -13.86 -0.25
N HIS A 703 -37.68 -14.25 1.01
CA HIS A 703 -36.51 -14.71 1.76
C HIS A 703 -36.17 -16.16 1.37
N PHE A 704 -34.87 -16.49 1.37
CA PHE A 704 -34.42 -17.87 1.25
C PHE A 704 -34.72 -18.68 2.53
N PRO A 705 -34.61 -20.02 2.54
CA PRO A 705 -34.85 -20.84 3.73
C PRO A 705 -34.09 -20.40 4.99
N SER A 706 -32.89 -19.82 4.84
CA SER A 706 -32.12 -19.25 5.95
C SER A 706 -32.77 -18.03 6.61
N GLY A 707 -33.79 -17.44 5.99
CA GLY A 707 -34.39 -16.17 6.40
C GLY A 707 -33.68 -14.95 5.80
N ASP A 708 -32.61 -15.13 5.01
CA ASP A 708 -31.89 -14.01 4.39
C ASP A 708 -32.48 -13.66 3.02
N LEU A 709 -32.51 -12.36 2.71
CA LEU A 709 -32.89 -11.89 1.37
C LEU A 709 -31.73 -12.04 0.38
N MET A 710 -30.50 -11.81 0.83
CA MET A 710 -29.28 -11.89 0.02
C MET A 710 -28.14 -12.43 0.90
N PRO A 711 -27.09 -13.04 0.32
CA PRO A 711 -25.87 -13.38 1.04
C PRO A 711 -25.28 -12.15 1.75
N PRO A 712 -24.60 -12.33 2.88
CA PRO A 712 -24.21 -13.59 3.51
C PRO A 712 -25.21 -14.09 4.58
N SER A 713 -25.41 -15.42 4.68
CA SER A 713 -26.20 -16.05 5.77
C SER A 713 -25.42 -16.35 7.05
N HIS A 714 -24.09 -16.34 6.98
CA HIS A 714 -23.21 -16.58 8.12
C HIS A 714 -21.85 -15.89 7.89
N PRO A 715 -21.03 -15.67 8.94
CA PRO A 715 -19.71 -15.08 8.75
C PRO A 715 -18.86 -15.89 7.76
N ASN A 716 -18.06 -15.21 6.94
CA ASN A 716 -17.25 -15.83 5.86
C ASN A 716 -18.04 -16.62 4.80
N CYS A 717 -19.33 -16.35 4.62
CA CYS A 717 -20.10 -16.90 3.50
C CYS A 717 -19.47 -16.49 2.15
N ARG A 718 -19.38 -17.45 1.23
CA ARG A 718 -18.82 -17.28 -0.12
C ARG A 718 -19.87 -17.43 -1.22
N CYS A 719 -21.15 -17.44 -0.84
CA CYS A 719 -22.25 -17.61 -1.77
C CYS A 719 -22.59 -16.29 -2.45
N VAL A 720 -23.22 -16.40 -3.62
CA VAL A 720 -23.70 -15.27 -4.41
C VAL A 720 -25.13 -15.54 -4.85
N VAL A 721 -25.82 -14.50 -5.33
CA VAL A 721 -27.17 -14.65 -5.89
C VAL A 721 -27.16 -14.23 -7.35
N LEU A 722 -27.94 -14.94 -8.17
CA LEU A 722 -28.20 -14.59 -9.56
C LEU A 722 -29.63 -14.07 -9.76
N PRO A 723 -29.84 -13.12 -10.67
CA PRO A 723 -31.18 -12.69 -11.03
C PRO A 723 -31.80 -13.69 -12.00
N VAL A 724 -33.08 -13.98 -11.79
CA VAL A 724 -33.93 -14.67 -12.74
C VAL A 724 -34.83 -13.65 -13.40
N VAL A 725 -34.56 -13.43 -14.68
CA VAL A 725 -35.17 -12.40 -15.52
C VAL A 725 -36.13 -13.01 -16.51
N ASP A 726 -37.20 -12.29 -16.82
CA ASP A 726 -38.06 -12.62 -17.95
C ASP A 726 -37.39 -12.16 -19.24
N THR A 727 -36.87 -13.12 -20.01
CA THR A 727 -36.13 -12.86 -21.25
C THR A 727 -36.96 -12.12 -22.30
N ALA A 728 -38.28 -12.13 -22.21
CA ALA A 728 -39.17 -11.36 -23.07
C ALA A 728 -39.17 -9.84 -22.76
N LYS A 729 -38.71 -9.43 -21.56
CA LYS A 729 -38.70 -8.04 -21.08
C LYS A 729 -37.31 -7.40 -21.06
N LEU A 730 -36.26 -8.16 -21.34
CA LEU A 730 -34.88 -7.67 -21.26
C LEU A 730 -34.55 -6.68 -22.38
N ALA A 731 -33.74 -5.68 -22.04
CA ALA A 731 -33.16 -4.78 -23.03
C ALA A 731 -32.26 -5.55 -24.01
N LYS A 732 -32.25 -5.14 -25.29
CA LYS A 732 -31.35 -5.71 -26.32
C LYS A 732 -29.89 -5.51 -25.88
N GLY A 733 -29.24 -6.57 -25.37
CA GLY A 733 -27.84 -6.53 -24.95
C GLY A 733 -27.48 -7.37 -23.73
N TYR A 734 -28.45 -7.89 -22.97
CA TYR A 734 -28.17 -8.79 -21.85
C TYR A 734 -27.77 -10.20 -22.31
N ASN A 735 -26.64 -10.71 -21.82
CA ASN A 735 -26.21 -12.10 -22.03
C ASN A 735 -26.08 -12.84 -20.67
N PRO A 736 -26.99 -13.77 -20.35
CA PRO A 736 -26.95 -14.53 -19.09
C PRO A 736 -25.74 -15.46 -18.95
N ASN A 737 -24.91 -15.61 -19.99
CA ASN A 737 -23.68 -16.43 -19.97
C ASN A 737 -22.38 -15.60 -19.97
N GLN A 738 -22.45 -14.31 -19.64
CA GLN A 738 -21.29 -13.43 -19.56
C GLN A 738 -20.27 -13.89 -18.48
N PRO A 739 -18.94 -13.81 -18.76
CA PRO A 739 -17.89 -14.32 -17.88
C PRO A 739 -17.84 -13.61 -16.52
N ARG A 740 -17.36 -14.33 -15.51
CA ARG A 740 -17.35 -13.92 -14.09
C ARG A 740 -15.95 -13.92 -13.51
N ASP A 741 -15.73 -13.12 -12.47
CA ASP A 741 -14.50 -13.16 -11.68
C ASP A 741 -14.43 -14.42 -10.80
N LYS A 742 -13.30 -14.58 -10.09
CA LYS A 742 -13.06 -15.71 -9.17
C LYS A 742 -14.03 -15.76 -7.97
N SER A 743 -14.82 -14.72 -7.76
CA SER A 743 -15.84 -14.61 -6.72
C SER A 743 -17.26 -14.74 -7.29
N GLY A 744 -17.41 -15.08 -8.58
CA GLY A 744 -18.71 -15.22 -9.25
C GLY A 744 -19.37 -13.90 -9.67
N ARG A 745 -18.70 -12.75 -9.50
CA ARG A 745 -19.21 -11.43 -9.89
C ARG A 745 -19.07 -11.21 -11.39
N TRP A 746 -20.03 -10.51 -11.99
CA TRP A 746 -20.03 -10.20 -13.42
C TRP A 746 -18.91 -9.23 -13.77
N THR A 747 -18.11 -9.56 -14.78
CA THR A 747 -17.21 -8.59 -15.42
C THR A 747 -17.99 -7.88 -16.52
N ASP A 748 -17.67 -6.64 -16.90
CA ASP A 748 -18.43 -5.85 -17.90
C ASP A 748 -18.46 -6.42 -19.34
N GLY A 749 -18.00 -7.66 -19.55
CA GLY A 749 -18.27 -8.43 -20.76
C GLY A 749 -17.63 -7.89 -22.03
N SER A 750 -16.85 -6.81 -21.94
CA SER A 750 -16.07 -6.31 -23.06
C SER A 750 -14.82 -7.17 -23.18
N PRO A 751 -14.58 -7.89 -24.29
CA PRO A 751 -13.29 -8.50 -24.51
C PRO A 751 -12.30 -7.35 -24.65
N ALA A 752 -11.56 -7.05 -23.57
CA ALA A 752 -10.53 -6.03 -23.60
C ALA A 752 -9.56 -6.40 -24.73
N ILE A 753 -9.47 -5.55 -25.75
CA ILE A 753 -8.43 -5.70 -26.78
C ILE A 753 -7.14 -5.36 -26.08
N THR A 754 -6.33 -6.37 -25.76
CA THR A 754 -5.08 -6.17 -25.03
C THR A 754 -3.92 -5.97 -25.98
N VAL A 755 -3.18 -4.90 -25.74
CA VAL A 755 -1.93 -4.53 -26.40
C VAL A 755 -0.91 -4.29 -25.30
N SER A 756 0.25 -4.94 -25.32
CA SER A 756 1.29 -4.76 -24.31
C SER A 756 1.95 -3.37 -24.41
N GLY A 757 1.84 -2.71 -25.56
CA GLY A 757 2.30 -1.34 -25.81
C GLY A 757 3.72 -1.27 -26.39
N ASP A 758 4.39 -2.41 -26.53
CA ASP A 758 5.77 -2.57 -26.99
C ASP A 758 5.89 -3.38 -28.30
N GLU A 759 4.78 -3.86 -28.87
CA GLU A 759 4.78 -4.79 -30.02
C GLU A 759 5.30 -4.18 -31.32
N LEU A 760 5.27 -2.85 -31.45
CA LEU A 760 5.88 -2.15 -32.57
C LEU A 760 7.40 -1.91 -32.37
N GLY A 761 7.91 -2.11 -31.16
CA GLY A 761 9.24 -1.71 -30.72
C GLY A 761 9.24 -0.39 -29.93
N SER A 762 10.36 -0.09 -29.26
CA SER A 762 10.57 1.18 -28.57
C SER A 762 11.05 2.24 -29.55
N PHE A 763 10.41 3.41 -29.55
CA PHE A 763 10.74 4.53 -30.43
C PHE A 763 10.89 5.81 -29.63
N ASP A 764 11.99 6.54 -29.85
CA ASP A 764 12.28 7.81 -29.17
C ASP A 764 11.45 8.98 -29.72
N ASP A 765 10.82 8.81 -30.89
CA ASP A 765 10.01 9.84 -31.52
C ASP A 765 8.75 9.28 -32.20
N THR A 766 7.65 10.05 -32.14
CA THR A 766 6.36 9.62 -32.70
C THR A 766 6.40 9.46 -34.23
N LYS A 767 7.36 10.09 -34.93
CA LYS A 767 7.46 10.02 -36.40
C LYS A 767 8.05 8.68 -36.85
N THR A 768 8.99 8.11 -36.10
CA THR A 768 9.52 6.75 -36.34
C THR A 768 8.51 5.69 -35.92
N MET A 769 7.85 5.85 -34.75
CA MET A 769 6.75 4.98 -34.33
C MET A 769 5.63 4.94 -35.36
N ARG A 770 5.22 6.09 -35.90
CA ARG A 770 4.19 6.17 -36.95
C ARG A 770 4.59 5.41 -38.21
N LYS A 771 5.87 5.48 -38.62
CA LYS A 771 6.37 4.71 -39.76
C LYS A 771 6.33 3.21 -39.47
N ALA A 772 6.70 2.78 -38.27
CA ALA A 772 6.65 1.38 -37.85
C ALA A 772 5.21 0.85 -37.77
N ALA A 773 4.29 1.59 -37.15
CA ALA A 773 2.86 1.26 -37.10
C ALA A 773 2.26 1.11 -38.51
N MET A 774 2.54 2.06 -39.42
CA MET A 774 2.07 1.99 -40.80
C MET A 774 2.70 0.82 -41.57
N GLN A 775 3.98 0.53 -41.36
CA GLN A 775 4.67 -0.58 -42.02
C GLN A 775 4.13 -1.93 -41.51
N TYR A 776 3.96 -2.07 -40.20
CA TYR A 776 3.37 -3.25 -39.57
C TYR A 776 1.96 -3.50 -40.10
N ALA A 777 1.11 -2.46 -40.12
CA ALA A 777 -0.25 -2.60 -40.63
C ALA A 777 -0.30 -2.91 -42.13
N ARG A 778 0.64 -2.36 -42.91
CA ARG A 778 0.79 -2.68 -44.33
C ARG A 778 1.12 -4.14 -44.57
N ASP A 779 2.02 -4.68 -43.77
CA ASP A 779 2.53 -6.05 -43.94
C ASP A 779 1.52 -7.09 -43.42
N HIS A 780 0.74 -6.76 -42.39
CA HIS A 780 -0.11 -7.72 -41.69
C HIS A 780 -1.62 -7.59 -41.97
N PHE A 781 -2.13 -6.39 -42.27
CA PHE A 781 -3.58 -6.15 -42.27
C PHE A 781 -4.14 -5.53 -43.56
N VAL A 782 -3.37 -4.70 -44.27
CA VAL A 782 -3.84 -4.04 -45.50
C VAL A 782 -4.24 -5.07 -46.57
N GLY A 783 -5.45 -4.91 -47.11
CA GLY A 783 -6.04 -5.78 -48.12
C GLY A 783 -6.91 -6.92 -47.56
N LYS A 784 -6.89 -7.14 -46.24
CA LYS A 784 -7.75 -8.11 -45.56
C LYS A 784 -9.10 -7.49 -45.19
N THR A 785 -10.12 -8.34 -45.10
CA THR A 785 -11.48 -7.98 -44.71
C THR A 785 -11.86 -8.75 -43.45
N TYR A 786 -12.41 -8.05 -42.47
CA TYR A 786 -12.82 -8.59 -41.18
C TYR A 786 -14.30 -8.35 -40.96
N ARG A 787 -15.01 -9.38 -40.49
CA ARG A 787 -16.44 -9.27 -40.22
C ARG A 787 -16.67 -8.83 -38.78
N ASN A 788 -17.36 -7.71 -38.58
CA ASN A 788 -17.68 -7.21 -37.25
C ASN A 788 -18.74 -8.08 -36.57
N GLU A 789 -18.51 -8.47 -35.31
CA GLU A 789 -19.42 -9.33 -34.56
C GLU A 789 -20.72 -8.62 -34.15
N SER A 790 -20.69 -7.29 -34.00
CA SER A 790 -21.84 -6.48 -33.55
C SER A 790 -22.76 -6.03 -34.69
N SER A 791 -22.22 -5.60 -35.84
CA SER A 791 -23.01 -5.13 -36.99
C SER A 791 -23.13 -6.16 -38.12
N GLY A 792 -22.23 -7.15 -38.17
CA GLY A 792 -22.11 -8.07 -39.30
C GLY A 792 -21.47 -7.47 -40.54
N HIS A 793 -20.97 -6.23 -40.49
CA HIS A 793 -20.32 -5.55 -41.62
C HIS A 793 -18.97 -6.18 -41.96
N ASP A 794 -18.70 -6.39 -43.24
CA ASP A 794 -17.40 -6.81 -43.77
C ASP A 794 -16.51 -5.59 -43.98
N ILE A 795 -15.61 -5.32 -43.02
CA ILE A 795 -14.77 -4.13 -42.98
C ILE A 795 -13.41 -4.44 -43.59
N GLN A 796 -13.09 -3.81 -44.72
CA GLN A 796 -11.81 -3.93 -45.38
C GLN A 796 -10.79 -2.91 -44.86
N VAL A 797 -9.61 -3.38 -44.47
CA VAL A 797 -8.49 -2.51 -44.09
C VAL A 797 -7.74 -2.08 -45.35
N THR A 798 -7.75 -0.79 -45.67
CA THR A 798 -7.08 -0.26 -46.88
C THR A 798 -5.87 0.59 -46.52
N TRP A 799 -4.93 0.70 -47.48
CA TRP A 799 -3.73 1.52 -47.29
C TRP A 799 -4.06 3.01 -47.10
N GLN A 800 -5.14 3.49 -47.72
CA GLN A 800 -5.60 4.87 -47.53
C GLN A 800 -6.18 5.09 -46.12
N GLY A 801 -6.93 4.13 -45.58
CA GLY A 801 -7.44 4.19 -44.20
C GLY A 801 -6.32 4.17 -43.16
N VAL A 802 -5.34 3.26 -43.31
CA VAL A 802 -4.16 3.17 -42.43
C VAL A 802 -3.35 4.48 -42.44
N LYS A 803 -3.13 5.08 -43.63
CA LYS A 803 -2.45 6.38 -43.75
C LYS A 803 -3.24 7.51 -43.09
N HIS A 804 -4.57 7.48 -43.21
CA HIS A 804 -5.41 8.51 -42.61
C HIS A 804 -5.36 8.44 -41.08
N ALA A 805 -5.62 7.26 -40.52
CA ALA A 805 -5.58 7.01 -39.09
C ALA A 805 -4.22 7.37 -38.47
N ALA A 806 -3.12 7.03 -39.15
CA ALA A 806 -1.79 7.30 -38.63
C ALA A 806 -1.41 8.80 -38.62
N SER A 807 -2.10 9.66 -39.38
CA SER A 807 -1.63 11.03 -39.67
C SER A 807 -1.57 11.94 -38.44
N ASN A 808 -2.54 11.83 -37.53
CA ASN A 808 -2.64 12.62 -36.30
C ASN A 808 -2.70 11.74 -35.02
N ALA A 809 -2.45 10.44 -35.13
CA ALA A 809 -2.51 9.51 -34.01
C ALA A 809 -1.44 9.80 -32.94
N ASN A 810 -1.85 9.74 -31.68
CA ASN A 810 -0.96 9.75 -30.51
C ASN A 810 -0.26 8.38 -30.33
N PRO A 811 0.76 8.24 -29.46
CA PRO A 811 1.48 6.97 -29.29
C PRO A 811 0.60 5.77 -28.93
N VAL A 812 -0.44 5.97 -28.14
CA VAL A 812 -1.39 4.93 -27.71
C VAL A 812 -2.25 4.47 -28.89
N GLU A 813 -2.75 5.41 -29.69
CA GLU A 813 -3.47 5.12 -30.94
C GLU A 813 -2.56 4.42 -31.95
N LEU A 814 -1.29 4.81 -32.05
CA LEU A 814 -0.33 4.11 -32.91
C LEU A 814 -0.08 2.66 -32.45
N ALA A 815 -0.06 2.39 -31.15
CA ALA A 815 0.10 1.03 -30.62
C ALA A 815 -1.06 0.12 -31.00
N LEU A 816 -2.29 0.64 -31.07
CA LEU A 816 -3.48 -0.11 -31.46
C LEU A 816 -3.44 -0.65 -32.91
N PHE A 817 -2.54 -0.14 -33.77
CA PHE A 817 -2.36 -0.67 -35.13
C PHE A 817 -1.97 -2.15 -35.16
N VAL A 818 -1.37 -2.69 -34.10
CA VAL A 818 -1.01 -4.13 -34.02
C VAL A 818 -2.22 -5.05 -33.85
N LYS A 819 -3.39 -4.49 -33.53
CA LYS A 819 -4.65 -5.21 -33.35
C LYS A 819 -5.73 -4.79 -34.35
N LEU A 820 -5.35 -4.37 -35.56
CA LEU A 820 -6.31 -4.07 -36.64
C LEU A 820 -7.03 -5.31 -37.21
N ASP A 821 -6.70 -6.50 -36.73
CA ASP A 821 -7.46 -7.74 -36.91
C ASP A 821 -8.56 -7.93 -35.84
N GLU A 822 -8.36 -7.41 -34.62
CA GLU A 822 -9.32 -7.51 -33.52
C GLU A 822 -10.24 -6.30 -33.41
N LEU A 823 -9.75 -5.08 -33.70
CA LEU A 823 -10.53 -3.84 -33.62
C LEU A 823 -11.79 -3.87 -34.50
N PRO A 824 -11.70 -4.23 -35.81
CA PRO A 824 -12.89 -4.27 -36.65
C PRO A 824 -13.83 -5.43 -36.31
N VAL A 825 -13.35 -6.45 -35.59
CA VAL A 825 -14.13 -7.63 -35.21
C VAL A 825 -14.90 -7.37 -33.92
N LYS A 826 -14.22 -6.85 -32.89
CA LYS A 826 -14.69 -6.82 -31.50
C LYS A 826 -15.35 -5.50 -31.07
N LEU A 827 -15.08 -4.38 -31.76
CA LEU A 827 -15.71 -3.10 -31.39
C LEU A 827 -17.21 -3.12 -31.68
N LYS A 828 -17.99 -2.62 -30.72
CA LYS A 828 -19.46 -2.59 -30.77
C LYS A 828 -19.91 -1.47 -31.71
N TYR A 829 -20.85 -1.76 -32.59
CA TYR A 829 -21.43 -0.76 -33.49
C TYR A 829 -22.33 0.21 -32.72
N GLU A 830 -22.11 1.51 -32.89
CA GLU A 830 -22.91 2.56 -32.23
C GLU A 830 -23.99 3.11 -33.16
N ALA A 831 -23.59 3.70 -34.29
CA ALA A 831 -24.50 4.45 -35.15
C ALA A 831 -23.90 4.71 -36.55
N SER A 832 -24.78 5.08 -37.49
CA SER A 832 -24.44 5.55 -38.83
C SER A 832 -24.72 7.05 -38.94
N PHE A 833 -23.82 7.78 -39.60
CA PHE A 833 -23.87 9.22 -39.81
C PHE A 833 -23.67 9.56 -41.30
N PRO A 834 -24.31 10.62 -41.82
CA PRO A 834 -24.01 11.11 -43.17
C PRO A 834 -22.59 11.70 -43.26
N ASP A 835 -21.97 11.70 -44.44
CA ASP A 835 -20.64 12.29 -44.63
C ASP A 835 -20.65 13.79 -44.33
N LYS A 836 -19.85 14.22 -43.33
CA LYS A 836 -19.74 15.62 -42.90
C LYS A 836 -19.31 16.58 -44.02
N SER A 837 -18.65 16.07 -45.07
CA SER A 837 -18.18 16.85 -46.21
C SER A 837 -19.06 16.72 -47.46
N GLY A 838 -20.18 15.99 -47.38
CA GLY A 838 -21.14 15.84 -48.48
C GLY A 838 -20.58 15.20 -49.75
N ARG A 839 -19.53 14.37 -49.64
CA ARG A 839 -18.87 13.79 -50.82
C ARG A 839 -19.74 12.67 -51.42
N PRO A 840 -19.96 12.66 -52.75
CA PRO A 840 -20.93 11.78 -53.41
C PRO A 840 -20.51 10.30 -53.49
N ASP A 841 -19.26 9.98 -53.16
CA ASP A 841 -18.69 8.63 -53.15
C ASP A 841 -18.87 7.90 -51.80
N ILE A 842 -19.13 8.63 -50.71
CA ILE A 842 -19.36 8.07 -49.37
C ILE A 842 -20.86 8.03 -49.08
N ILE A 843 -21.39 6.83 -48.89
CA ILE A 843 -22.81 6.59 -48.59
C ILE A 843 -23.09 6.97 -47.13
N ALA A 844 -22.25 6.48 -46.20
CA ALA A 844 -22.35 6.77 -44.78
C ALA A 844 -21.01 6.57 -44.04
N ALA A 845 -20.91 7.12 -42.84
CA ALA A 845 -19.82 6.87 -41.89
C ALA A 845 -20.39 6.19 -40.63
N HIS A 846 -19.81 5.05 -40.27
CA HIS A 846 -20.23 4.21 -39.17
C HIS A 846 -19.26 4.36 -38.00
N LYS A 847 -19.79 4.57 -36.79
CA LYS A 847 -19.00 4.65 -35.55
C LYS A 847 -19.14 3.35 -34.76
N TYR A 848 -18.02 2.89 -34.21
CA TYR A 848 -17.90 1.74 -33.33
C TYR A 848 -17.14 2.16 -32.08
N SER A 849 -17.40 1.52 -30.95
CA SER A 849 -16.70 1.78 -29.69
C SER A 849 -16.47 0.50 -28.88
N GLY A 850 -15.54 0.57 -27.94
CA GLY A 850 -15.23 -0.53 -27.03
C GLY A 850 -14.05 -0.19 -26.13
N ILE A 851 -13.51 -1.21 -25.47
CA ILE A 851 -12.44 -1.06 -24.48
C ILE A 851 -11.18 -1.75 -24.98
N ALA A 852 -10.07 -1.03 -24.95
CA ALA A 852 -8.74 -1.60 -25.11
C ALA A 852 -7.96 -1.48 -23.80
N VAL A 853 -7.11 -2.48 -23.53
CA VAL A 853 -6.12 -2.43 -22.46
C VAL A 853 -4.77 -2.25 -23.15
N VAL A 854 -4.14 -1.08 -22.99
CA VAL A 854 -2.83 -0.79 -23.54
C VAL A 854 -1.84 -0.70 -22.37
N GLY A 855 -0.91 -1.64 -22.28
CA GLY A 855 -0.13 -1.87 -21.06
C GLY A 855 -1.04 -2.23 -19.88
N ASN A 856 -0.98 -1.49 -18.76
CA ASN A 856 -1.93 -1.63 -17.65
C ASN A 856 -3.07 -0.58 -17.68
N GLU A 857 -3.19 0.23 -18.73
CA GLU A 857 -4.23 1.26 -18.81
C GLU A 857 -5.45 0.75 -19.58
N ARG A 858 -6.63 0.99 -19.00
CA ARG A 858 -7.91 0.62 -19.61
C ARG A 858 -8.54 1.84 -20.26
N LEU A 859 -8.69 1.81 -21.59
CA LEU A 859 -9.06 2.97 -22.40
C LEU A 859 -10.32 2.71 -23.22
N ASN A 860 -11.19 3.73 -23.30
CA ASN A 860 -12.31 3.77 -24.21
C ASN A 860 -11.81 4.12 -25.62
N ILE A 861 -12.07 3.26 -26.59
CA ILE A 861 -11.61 3.44 -27.96
C ILE A 861 -12.78 3.51 -28.94
N GLY A 862 -12.66 4.39 -29.93
CA GLY A 862 -13.59 4.56 -31.03
C GLY A 862 -12.96 4.18 -32.36
N MET A 863 -13.75 3.65 -33.29
CA MET A 863 -13.36 3.38 -34.67
C MET A 863 -14.41 3.92 -35.64
N VAL A 864 -13.95 4.51 -36.74
CA VAL A 864 -14.79 5.00 -37.83
C VAL A 864 -14.54 4.18 -39.09
N VAL A 865 -15.64 3.78 -39.74
CA VAL A 865 -15.66 3.01 -40.99
C VAL A 865 -16.50 3.75 -42.01
N ARG A 866 -16.02 3.87 -43.25
CA ARG A 866 -16.79 4.49 -44.35
C ARG A 866 -17.46 3.44 -45.20
N GLU A 867 -18.74 3.63 -45.46
CA GLU A 867 -19.50 2.87 -46.46
C GLU A 867 -19.36 3.56 -47.82
N LEU A 868 -18.81 2.85 -48.79
CA LEU A 868 -18.68 3.26 -50.18
C LEU A 868 -19.53 2.31 -51.05
N LYS A 869 -19.71 2.65 -52.33
CA LYS A 869 -20.42 1.77 -53.30
C LYS A 869 -19.83 0.36 -53.42
N ASP A 870 -18.56 0.18 -53.04
CA ASP A 870 -17.84 -1.09 -53.10
C ASP A 870 -17.64 -1.76 -51.72
N GLY A 871 -18.28 -1.26 -50.66
CA GLY A 871 -18.33 -1.89 -49.33
C GLY A 871 -17.85 -1.01 -48.18
N HIS A 872 -17.65 -1.61 -47.01
CA HIS A 872 -17.21 -0.93 -45.78
C HIS A 872 -15.69 -0.92 -45.70
N LYS A 873 -15.09 0.26 -45.52
CA LYS A 873 -13.64 0.42 -45.43
C LYS A 873 -13.24 1.11 -44.13
N TYR A 874 -12.30 0.50 -43.43
CA TYR A 874 -11.68 1.09 -42.24
C TYR A 874 -11.12 2.47 -42.57
N TYR A 875 -11.43 3.45 -41.73
CA TYR A 875 -11.05 4.84 -41.94
C TYR A 875 -10.17 5.40 -40.82
N ASP A 876 -10.57 5.21 -39.56
CA ASP A 876 -9.85 5.77 -38.41
C ASP A 876 -10.12 4.99 -37.10
N HIS A 877 -9.22 5.11 -36.12
CA HIS A 877 -9.47 4.74 -34.73
C HIS A 877 -8.76 5.71 -33.78
N PHE A 878 -9.37 5.98 -32.63
CA PHE A 878 -8.92 7.00 -31.69
C PHE A 878 -9.34 6.67 -30.26
N VAL A 879 -8.67 7.28 -29.29
CA VAL A 879 -9.09 7.22 -27.88
C VAL A 879 -10.25 8.18 -27.66
N LEU A 880 -11.34 7.69 -27.07
CA LEU A 880 -12.48 8.52 -26.66
C LEU A 880 -12.09 9.28 -25.38
N LYS A 881 -12.24 10.60 -25.38
CA LYS A 881 -12.15 11.41 -24.16
C LYS A 881 -13.50 11.34 -23.46
N ASP A 882 -13.51 11.04 -22.16
CA ASP A 882 -14.74 11.02 -21.36
C ASP A 882 -15.37 12.42 -21.39
N GLU A 883 -16.65 12.51 -21.80
CA GLU A 883 -17.46 13.74 -21.79
C GLU A 883 -18.06 14.00 -20.41
#